data_AF-A0A9D1LX85-F1
#
_entry.id   AF-A0A9D1LX85-F1
#
_cell.length_a   1.000
_cell.length_b   1.000
_cell.length_c   1.000
_cell.angle_alpha   90.00
_cell.angle_beta   90.00
_cell.angle_gamma   90.00
#
_symmetry.space_group_name_H-M   'P 1'
#
loop_
_entity.id
_entity.type
_entity.pdbx_description
1 polymer ?
#
loop_
_entity_poly.entity_id
_entity_poly.type
_entity_poly.pdbx_seq_one_letter_code
_entity_poly.pdbx_strand_id
1 'polypeptide(L)'
;MRNLRYRLPISLISFLLAVTVLFSSLPYSVSAAESFQIYCTGSSVRVRDAASLSSNVLGYLDNDQAVTLLEDSYNSWAYIETSSGLKGYTSTRYLNKSEGSQVSMSGYATENINVYSDKSSGSQSVGSIKSGESVTVTDNSDCDWAKVQLSDGISGYVNQDLFIVELKKYEAPSFTPEETPNINSQITSNMYAGDFVLLENSVTLKEGETYLISPTLSTNYGASGLMYYNSSDNDVASVSSVGRITANSEGQAVITVTSPFSEKSQSMSITVEKDESNTEPTPEPTEETTESESSGGDFEILETAVSVYVGERYSVKVFGDTDLSWKSSNESVATVSGGTIYGKSSGEATITAYNGSYEKSFKVTVTTPSSGGSISHTYVEIPAGKSYMVSCSGSDAVWSSDNTSIAQVDCDPVGSSSYVYIEGQNPGTTVIRGKSSKGNVSCMVKVTEAAPQRFAYTSPNSGYSGGVMTFIAITGKEQQAVKFEVSMGGENFTVYADEKTENGGTIIWKGTKTLYSSGKYSVVTYSQNKRGEWETCSDGVTDAFVTSVDDPKTTVCEEHRTSDEVIALISNYEGFLSEVTIDSITGKDPTLGYGKVVGVGSSFYNHITKQEGLAYLYQTVNLGYYSKAVNNYLISNGVKFNQQQYDALVSMVYNLGSGVLYDSDVMDVLIYGSGSSGTGTPSVGDTGTINGTYVAFREGPSTNYNKMREFELGEKVTLLSGSTDDWYHVRDSYGTEGYVYASYVTFAVATGRDLNNVDEEAMKEVTLVYH
;
A
#
# COMPACT_ATOMS: atom_id res chain seq x y z
N MET A 1 73.46 -38.88 17.49
CA MET A 1 74.12 -37.94 16.56
C MET A 1 73.08 -36.96 16.03
N ARG A 2 73.24 -35.67 16.36
CA ARG A 2 72.82 -34.43 15.64
C ARG A 2 71.50 -34.47 14.85
N ASN A 3 70.46 -33.65 15.08
CA ASN A 3 70.35 -32.25 15.54
C ASN A 3 68.88 -31.99 15.97
N LEU A 4 68.65 -31.44 17.18
CA LEU A 4 68.11 -30.09 17.48
C LEU A 4 66.80 -29.72 16.72
N ARG A 5 65.70 -29.30 17.37
CA ARG A 5 65.55 -28.12 18.24
C ARG A 5 64.49 -28.36 19.33
N TYR A 6 64.89 -28.45 20.61
CA TYR A 6 64.83 -27.44 21.69
C TYR A 6 63.43 -27.04 22.20
N ARG A 7 63.13 -27.51 23.42
CA ARG A 7 62.11 -27.00 24.35
C ARG A 7 62.78 -26.09 25.41
N LEU A 8 62.00 -25.08 25.87
CA LEU A 8 62.11 -24.25 27.10
C LEU A 8 63.17 -23.12 27.13
N PRO A 9 63.05 -22.10 28.03
CA PRO A 9 61.98 -21.09 28.24
C PRO A 9 62.58 -19.64 28.33
N ILE A 10 61.81 -18.63 28.78
CA ILE A 10 62.20 -17.40 29.55
C ILE A 10 61.69 -16.06 28.98
N SER A 11 61.19 -15.25 29.92
CA SER A 11 60.98 -13.78 29.94
C SER A 11 59.54 -13.32 29.69
N LEU A 12 58.75 -13.04 30.73
CA LEU A 12 58.66 -11.72 31.41
C LEU A 12 58.56 -10.56 30.40
N ILE A 13 57.34 -9.98 30.27
CA ILE A 13 57.00 -8.55 30.48
C ILE A 13 55.73 -8.16 29.69
N SER A 14 54.76 -7.63 30.45
CA SER A 14 53.71 -6.65 30.10
C SER A 14 52.46 -7.03 29.28
N PHE A 15 51.33 -6.79 29.96
CA PHE A 15 50.07 -6.17 29.47
C PHE A 15 49.36 -6.83 28.28
N LEU A 16 48.22 -7.49 28.51
CA LEU A 16 46.88 -6.87 28.41
C LEU A 16 45.79 -7.92 28.72
N LEU A 17 44.72 -7.44 29.35
CA LEU A 17 43.49 -8.11 29.78
C LEU A 17 42.93 -9.16 28.81
N ALA A 18 42.57 -10.33 29.35
CA ALA A 18 41.46 -11.15 28.88
C ALA A 18 40.85 -11.88 30.09
N VAL A 19 39.90 -11.23 30.77
CA VAL A 19 39.06 -11.88 31.78
C VAL A 19 37.98 -12.64 31.03
N THR A 20 38.13 -13.95 30.92
CA THR A 20 37.03 -14.86 30.56
C THR A 20 35.99 -14.83 31.67
N VAL A 21 34.81 -14.35 31.28
CA VAL A 21 33.60 -14.23 32.08
C VAL A 21 33.00 -15.60 32.35
N LEU A 22 32.95 -15.98 33.62
CA LEU A 22 32.01 -16.95 34.17
C LEU A 22 30.72 -16.20 34.50
N PHE A 23 29.74 -16.20 33.60
CA PHE A 23 28.36 -15.88 33.96
C PHE A 23 27.55 -17.16 34.05
N SER A 24 27.07 -17.40 35.26
CA SER A 24 26.03 -18.33 35.63
C SER A 24 24.81 -18.19 34.72
N SER A 25 24.38 -19.33 34.17
CA SER A 25 23.10 -19.49 33.48
C SER A 25 21.94 -19.15 34.42
N LEU A 26 21.32 -17.99 34.23
CA LEU A 26 19.91 -17.80 34.54
C LEU A 26 19.13 -18.03 33.23
N PRO A 27 18.11 -18.88 33.20
CA PRO A 27 17.24 -18.98 32.04
C PRO A 27 16.40 -17.70 31.98
N TYR A 28 16.64 -16.85 30.98
CA TYR A 28 15.60 -15.95 30.51
C TYR A 28 14.62 -16.80 29.70
N SER A 29 13.60 -17.32 30.36
CA SER A 29 12.38 -17.73 29.70
C SER A 29 11.49 -16.51 29.57
N VAL A 30 11.43 -15.89 28.40
CA VAL A 30 10.24 -15.13 28.03
C VAL A 30 9.23 -16.16 27.55
N SER A 31 8.24 -16.45 28.40
CA SER A 31 7.04 -17.16 28.00
C SER A 31 6.28 -16.25 27.02
N ALA A 32 6.12 -16.68 25.77
CA ALA A 32 5.32 -15.96 24.76
C ALA A 32 3.81 -15.95 25.07
N ALA A 33 3.37 -16.55 26.19
CA ALA A 33 1.96 -16.82 26.47
C ALA A 33 1.24 -15.72 27.30
N GLU A 34 1.93 -14.69 27.78
CA GLU A 34 1.30 -13.64 28.62
C GLU A 34 1.06 -12.30 27.90
N SER A 35 1.76 -12.01 26.80
CA SER A 35 1.65 -10.69 26.15
C SER A 35 0.35 -10.48 25.38
N PHE A 36 -0.17 -11.49 24.67
CA PHE A 36 -1.35 -11.34 23.80
C PHE A 36 -2.64 -11.94 24.39
N GLN A 37 -2.77 -11.94 25.72
CA GLN A 37 -3.94 -12.49 26.37
C GLN A 37 -5.17 -11.59 26.20
N ILE A 38 -6.28 -12.23 25.83
CA ILE A 38 -7.61 -11.66 25.79
C ILE A 38 -8.55 -12.63 26.54
N TYR A 39 -9.77 -12.20 26.84
CA TYR A 39 -10.74 -13.06 27.50
C TYR A 39 -12.10 -13.02 26.83
N CYS A 40 -12.82 -14.13 26.93
CA CYS A 40 -14.16 -14.24 26.39
C CYS A 40 -15.18 -13.57 27.33
N THR A 41 -16.07 -12.75 26.77
CA THR A 41 -17.13 -12.03 27.50
C THR A 41 -18.51 -12.67 27.33
N GLY A 42 -18.59 -13.77 26.58
CA GLY A 42 -19.80 -14.54 26.33
C GLY A 42 -19.71 -15.96 26.89
N SER A 43 -20.85 -16.66 26.99
CA SER A 43 -20.90 -18.07 27.40
C SER A 43 -21.15 -18.97 26.19
N SER A 44 -20.44 -20.11 26.11
CA SER A 44 -20.54 -21.06 24.98
C SER A 44 -20.31 -20.43 23.59
N VAL A 45 -19.32 -19.54 23.49
CA VAL A 45 -18.94 -18.88 22.22
C VAL A 45 -18.18 -19.87 21.34
N ARG A 46 -18.59 -20.00 20.07
CA ARG A 46 -18.06 -21.03 19.15
C ARG A 46 -16.68 -20.66 18.60
N VAL A 47 -15.73 -21.57 18.76
CA VAL A 47 -14.43 -21.57 18.07
C VAL A 47 -14.55 -22.44 16.82
N ARG A 48 -14.08 -21.96 15.67
CA ARG A 48 -14.32 -22.57 14.35
C ARG A 48 -13.06 -22.73 13.52
N ASP A 49 -13.11 -23.58 12.49
CA ASP A 49 -11.95 -23.85 11.61
C ASP A 49 -11.69 -22.78 10.54
N ALA A 50 -12.69 -21.94 10.24
CA ALA A 50 -12.54 -20.74 9.43
C ALA A 50 -13.35 -19.56 9.98
N ALA A 51 -12.98 -18.34 9.61
CA ALA A 51 -13.66 -17.09 9.97
C ALA A 51 -15.04 -16.92 9.29
N SER A 52 -15.98 -17.82 9.61
CA SER A 52 -17.32 -17.85 9.03
C SER A 52 -18.33 -18.47 9.99
N LEU A 53 -19.59 -18.02 9.93
CA LEU A 53 -20.67 -18.66 10.68
C LEU A 53 -21.05 -20.05 10.14
N SER A 54 -20.69 -20.34 8.88
CA SER A 54 -20.94 -21.61 8.19
C SER A 54 -19.81 -22.63 8.33
N SER A 55 -18.65 -22.24 8.88
CA SER A 55 -17.51 -23.14 9.08
C SER A 55 -17.71 -24.08 10.27
N ASN A 56 -16.92 -25.15 10.37
CA ASN A 56 -17.13 -26.17 11.39
C ASN A 56 -16.82 -25.63 12.79
N VAL A 57 -17.62 -26.03 13.79
CA VAL A 57 -17.33 -25.70 15.19
C VAL A 57 -16.30 -26.68 15.74
N LEU A 58 -15.14 -26.15 16.12
CA LEU A 58 -14.03 -26.89 16.73
C LEU A 58 -14.15 -26.98 18.27
N GLY A 59 -14.79 -26.01 18.91
CA GLY A 59 -15.01 -25.99 20.36
C GLY A 59 -15.75 -24.76 20.84
N TYR A 60 -15.73 -24.53 22.15
CA TYR A 60 -16.46 -23.44 22.81
C TYR A 60 -15.58 -22.71 23.83
N LEU A 61 -15.85 -21.42 24.02
CA LEU A 61 -15.31 -20.58 25.08
C LEU A 61 -16.41 -20.22 26.08
N ASP A 62 -16.10 -20.22 27.36
CA ASP A 62 -16.98 -19.75 28.43
C ASP A 62 -16.59 -18.35 28.92
N ASN A 63 -17.49 -17.71 29.66
CA ASN A 63 -17.26 -16.36 30.17
C ASN A 63 -16.01 -16.30 31.05
N ASP A 64 -15.24 -15.22 30.91
CA ASP A 64 -13.94 -14.98 31.54
C ASP A 64 -12.84 -15.99 31.15
N GLN A 65 -13.09 -16.87 30.18
CA GLN A 65 -12.06 -17.79 29.70
C GLN A 65 -10.97 -17.03 28.94
N ALA A 66 -9.74 -17.09 29.47
CA ALA A 66 -8.57 -16.51 28.82
C ALA A 66 -8.16 -17.31 27.57
N VAL A 67 -7.84 -16.60 26.50
CA VAL A 67 -7.29 -17.13 25.25
C VAL A 67 -6.15 -16.23 24.75
N THR A 68 -5.28 -16.79 23.92
CA THR A 68 -4.19 -16.03 23.29
C THR A 68 -4.63 -15.62 21.88
N LEU A 69 -4.51 -14.34 21.55
CA LEU A 69 -4.68 -13.86 20.18
C LEU A 69 -3.49 -14.34 19.33
N LEU A 70 -3.75 -15.09 18.27
CA LEU A 70 -2.71 -15.64 17.39
C LEU A 70 -2.43 -14.76 16.16
N GLU A 71 -3.42 -14.04 15.68
CA GLU A 71 -3.34 -13.13 14.53
C GLU A 71 -4.21 -11.90 14.79
N ASP A 72 -3.96 -10.80 14.08
CA ASP A 72 -4.87 -9.65 14.11
C ASP A 72 -6.26 -10.07 13.63
N SER A 73 -7.30 -9.53 14.27
CA SER A 73 -8.67 -9.86 13.89
C SER A 73 -9.03 -9.28 12.53
N TYR A 74 -9.86 -10.00 11.78
CA TYR A 74 -10.39 -9.56 10.49
C TYR A 74 -11.90 -9.79 10.40
N ASN A 75 -12.65 -8.77 9.97
CA ASN A 75 -14.07 -8.86 9.65
C ASN A 75 -14.93 -9.54 10.75
N SER A 76 -14.81 -9.07 12.00
CA SER A 76 -15.49 -9.62 13.19
C SER A 76 -15.00 -10.98 13.70
N TRP A 77 -13.86 -11.50 13.22
CA TRP A 77 -13.27 -12.78 13.64
C TRP A 77 -11.84 -12.62 14.15
N ALA A 78 -11.51 -13.32 15.24
CA ALA A 78 -10.16 -13.44 15.78
C ALA A 78 -9.69 -14.89 15.75
N TYR A 79 -8.47 -15.14 15.29
CA TYR A 79 -7.82 -16.45 15.40
C TYR A 79 -7.15 -16.57 16.77
N ILE A 80 -7.56 -17.54 17.57
CA ILE A 80 -7.17 -17.66 18.97
C ILE A 80 -6.63 -19.06 19.31
N GLU A 81 -5.91 -19.15 20.42
CA GLU A 81 -5.50 -20.41 21.07
C GLU A 81 -5.98 -20.44 22.52
N THR A 82 -6.66 -21.53 22.90
CA THR A 82 -7.05 -21.78 24.29
C THR A 82 -5.89 -22.36 25.10
N SER A 83 -5.98 -22.32 26.44
CA SER A 83 -5.01 -22.98 27.33
C SER A 83 -4.90 -24.50 27.13
N SER A 84 -5.90 -25.14 26.53
CA SER A 84 -5.87 -26.55 26.15
C SER A 84 -5.20 -26.83 24.80
N GLY A 85 -4.76 -25.79 24.07
CA GLY A 85 -4.12 -25.87 22.75
C GLY A 85 -5.09 -25.93 21.58
N LEU A 86 -6.39 -25.65 21.80
CA LEU A 86 -7.38 -25.56 20.72
C LEU A 86 -7.18 -24.26 19.96
N LYS A 87 -6.92 -24.34 18.64
CA LYS A 87 -6.76 -23.20 17.74
C LYS A 87 -7.94 -23.06 16.80
N GLY A 88 -8.44 -21.84 16.61
CA GLY A 88 -9.55 -21.57 15.70
C GLY A 88 -10.04 -20.14 15.74
N TYR A 89 -11.01 -19.82 14.89
CA TYR A 89 -11.63 -18.51 14.75
C TYR A 89 -12.84 -18.37 15.67
N THR A 90 -12.93 -17.26 16.39
CA THR A 90 -14.11 -16.90 17.20
C THR A 90 -14.49 -15.44 16.95
N SER A 91 -15.72 -15.04 17.29
CA SER A 91 -16.19 -13.68 17.01
C SER A 91 -15.58 -12.65 17.98
N THR A 92 -15.09 -11.52 17.44
CA THR A 92 -14.53 -10.41 18.23
C THR A 92 -15.57 -9.73 19.13
N ARG A 93 -16.87 -9.86 18.81
CA ARG A 93 -17.99 -9.40 19.64
C ARG A 93 -17.96 -9.93 21.07
N TYR A 94 -17.36 -11.11 21.28
CA TYR A 94 -17.27 -11.75 22.58
C TYR A 94 -15.85 -11.79 23.14
N LEU A 95 -14.99 -10.88 22.69
CA LEU A 95 -13.60 -10.82 23.12
C LEU A 95 -13.26 -9.42 23.62
N ASN A 96 -12.59 -9.35 24.76
CA ASN A 96 -12.07 -8.12 25.31
C ASN A 96 -10.60 -8.27 25.68
N LYS A 97 -9.85 -7.16 25.64
CA LYS A 97 -8.44 -7.15 26.01
C LYS A 97 -8.28 -7.37 27.52
N SER A 98 -7.30 -8.18 27.92
CA SER A 98 -6.89 -8.25 29.33
C SER A 98 -6.15 -6.98 29.75
N GLU A 99 -6.25 -6.59 31.02
CA GLU A 99 -5.51 -5.44 31.55
C GLU A 99 -4.00 -5.67 31.42
N GLY A 100 -3.27 -4.70 30.86
CA GLY A 100 -1.83 -4.82 30.59
C GLY A 100 -1.47 -5.70 29.38
N SER A 101 -2.46 -6.23 28.65
CA SER A 101 -2.23 -6.99 27.41
C SER A 101 -1.65 -6.11 26.31
N GLN A 102 -0.73 -6.68 25.55
CA GLN A 102 -0.20 -6.18 24.29
C GLN A 102 -1.22 -6.39 23.15
N VAL A 103 -2.50 -6.06 23.39
CA VAL A 103 -3.57 -6.09 22.40
C VAL A 103 -4.30 -4.75 22.41
N SER A 104 -4.29 -4.04 21.29
CA SER A 104 -5.07 -2.81 21.09
C SER A 104 -6.47 -3.14 20.57
N MET A 105 -7.46 -2.31 20.92
CA MET A 105 -8.84 -2.42 20.46
C MET A 105 -9.29 -1.16 19.72
N SER A 106 -9.78 -1.35 18.50
CA SER A 106 -10.45 -0.34 17.67
C SER A 106 -11.79 -0.88 17.17
N GLY A 107 -12.56 -0.07 16.46
CA GLY A 107 -13.73 -0.57 15.76
C GLY A 107 -14.34 0.46 14.82
N TYR A 108 -15.13 -0.01 13.86
CA TYR A 108 -15.77 0.82 12.84
C TYR A 108 -17.25 0.49 12.67
N ALA A 109 -18.03 1.49 12.26
CA ALA A 109 -19.45 1.32 12.04
C ALA A 109 -19.74 0.76 10.63
N THR A 110 -20.67 -0.20 10.52
CA THR A 110 -21.10 -0.76 9.22
C THR A 110 -22.07 0.16 8.49
N GLU A 111 -22.74 1.03 9.23
CA GLU A 111 -23.54 2.14 8.73
C GLU A 111 -23.36 3.39 9.62
N ASN A 112 -24.07 4.48 9.33
CA ASN A 112 -23.99 5.67 10.18
C ASN A 112 -24.72 5.41 11.50
N ILE A 113 -24.00 5.45 12.63
CA ILE A 113 -24.55 5.16 13.96
C ILE A 113 -24.34 6.33 14.93
N ASN A 114 -25.23 6.45 15.91
CA ASN A 114 -25.06 7.40 17.01
C ASN A 114 -24.21 6.79 18.12
N VAL A 115 -23.43 7.65 18.80
CA VAL A 115 -22.74 7.34 20.04
C VAL A 115 -23.60 7.86 21.20
N TYR A 116 -23.92 6.97 22.12
CA TYR A 116 -24.88 7.19 23.21
C TYR A 116 -24.17 7.42 24.55
N SER A 117 -24.74 8.24 25.43
CA SER A 117 -24.15 8.52 26.76
C SER A 117 -24.22 7.33 27.72
N ASP A 118 -25.10 6.36 27.45
CA ASP A 118 -25.27 5.12 28.22
C ASP A 118 -25.56 3.94 27.27
N LYS A 119 -25.56 2.70 27.77
CA LYS A 119 -25.83 1.44 27.03
C LYS A 119 -27.31 1.30 26.67
N SER A 120 -27.87 2.31 26.03
CA SER A 120 -29.27 2.38 25.63
C SER A 120 -29.44 3.35 24.47
N SER A 121 -30.13 2.90 23.42
CA SER A 121 -30.48 3.73 22.26
C SER A 121 -31.49 4.85 22.59
N GLY A 122 -32.05 4.84 23.80
CA GLY A 122 -32.89 5.93 24.34
C GLY A 122 -32.12 6.97 25.15
N SER A 123 -30.81 6.80 25.36
CA SER A 123 -29.97 7.78 26.07
C SER A 123 -29.52 8.92 25.14
N GLN A 124 -28.89 9.94 25.70
CA GLN A 124 -28.50 11.13 24.94
C GLN A 124 -27.45 10.76 23.89
N SER A 125 -27.67 11.15 22.63
CA SER A 125 -26.61 11.10 21.61
C SER A 125 -25.53 12.13 21.93
N VAL A 126 -24.31 11.67 22.12
CA VAL A 126 -23.12 12.48 22.42
C VAL A 126 -22.21 12.66 21.21
N GLY A 127 -22.47 11.92 20.13
CA GLY A 127 -21.73 12.00 18.87
C GLY A 127 -22.28 11.02 17.84
N SER A 128 -21.60 10.89 16.72
CA SER A 128 -21.91 9.88 15.69
C SER A 128 -20.64 9.36 15.04
N ILE A 129 -20.73 8.14 14.50
CA ILE A 129 -19.67 7.48 13.73
C ILE A 129 -20.27 7.20 12.35
N LYS A 130 -19.57 7.62 11.29
CA LYS A 130 -19.99 7.34 9.92
C LYS A 130 -19.64 5.90 9.53
N SER A 131 -20.35 5.36 8.54
CA SER A 131 -20.00 4.06 7.94
C SER A 131 -18.53 4.05 7.52
N GLY A 132 -17.77 3.05 7.99
CA GLY A 132 -16.34 2.89 7.76
C GLY A 132 -15.41 3.79 8.58
N GLU A 133 -15.94 4.68 9.43
CA GLU A 133 -15.13 5.50 10.34
C GLU A 133 -14.67 4.67 11.54
N SER A 134 -13.35 4.61 11.76
CA SER A 134 -12.72 3.85 12.85
C SER A 134 -12.51 4.72 14.08
N VAL A 135 -12.79 4.17 15.26
CA VAL A 135 -12.67 4.83 16.57
C VAL A 135 -11.99 3.91 17.58
N THR A 136 -11.47 4.48 18.66
CA THR A 136 -10.85 3.67 19.73
C THR A 136 -11.93 2.96 20.55
N VAL A 137 -11.78 1.65 20.77
CA VAL A 137 -12.65 0.89 21.68
C VAL A 137 -11.95 0.79 23.04
N THR A 138 -12.55 1.43 24.02
CA THR A 138 -12.01 1.51 25.39
C THR A 138 -12.48 0.36 26.27
N ASP A 139 -13.64 -0.24 25.95
CA ASP A 139 -14.20 -1.38 26.65
C ASP A 139 -15.15 -2.18 25.74
N ASN A 140 -14.94 -3.50 25.67
CA ASN A 140 -15.80 -4.45 24.94
C ASN A 140 -16.34 -5.57 25.85
N SER A 141 -16.56 -5.28 27.14
CA SER A 141 -16.99 -6.28 28.12
C SER A 141 -18.46 -6.72 28.00
N ASP A 142 -19.22 -6.16 27.06
CA ASP A 142 -20.67 -6.30 26.92
C ASP A 142 -20.99 -6.76 25.51
N CYS A 143 -21.88 -7.73 25.34
CA CYS A 143 -22.11 -8.35 24.04
C CYS A 143 -22.94 -7.50 23.08
N ASP A 144 -23.63 -6.47 23.57
CA ASP A 144 -24.50 -5.62 22.73
C ASP A 144 -23.93 -4.21 22.58
N TRP A 145 -23.07 -3.78 23.51
CA TRP A 145 -22.55 -2.42 23.54
C TRP A 145 -21.02 -2.37 23.66
N ALA A 146 -20.37 -1.59 22.79
CA ALA A 146 -18.96 -1.25 22.93
C ALA A 146 -18.81 0.19 23.42
N LYS A 147 -17.86 0.45 24.32
CA LYS A 147 -17.52 1.81 24.75
C LYS A 147 -16.40 2.36 23.89
N VAL A 148 -16.66 3.48 23.22
CA VAL A 148 -15.77 4.09 22.23
C VAL A 148 -15.32 5.48 22.65
N GLN A 149 -14.18 5.92 22.12
CA GLN A 149 -13.71 7.30 22.20
C GLN A 149 -13.53 7.87 20.78
N LEU A 150 -14.19 8.99 20.52
CA LEU A 150 -14.13 9.75 19.26
C LEU A 150 -12.84 10.56 19.16
N SER A 151 -12.53 11.03 17.95
CA SER A 151 -11.32 11.79 17.63
C SER A 151 -11.22 13.15 18.34
N ASP A 152 -12.35 13.71 18.77
CA ASP A 152 -12.45 14.92 19.59
C ASP A 152 -12.33 14.63 21.12
N GLY A 153 -12.11 13.36 21.49
CA GLY A 153 -11.96 12.90 22.87
C GLY A 153 -13.27 12.52 23.57
N ILE A 154 -14.43 12.73 22.94
CA ILE A 154 -15.74 12.36 23.51
C ILE A 154 -15.86 10.84 23.63
N SER A 155 -16.29 10.35 24.79
CA SER A 155 -16.54 8.92 25.02
C SER A 155 -18.03 8.61 25.13
N GLY A 156 -18.44 7.46 24.61
CA GLY A 156 -19.81 6.95 24.75
C GLY A 156 -19.94 5.51 24.27
N TYR A 157 -21.18 5.04 24.07
CA TYR A 157 -21.49 3.64 23.77
C TYR A 157 -22.14 3.49 22.39
N VAL A 158 -21.77 2.43 21.68
CA VAL A 158 -22.32 2.07 20.37
C VAL A 158 -22.83 0.64 20.37
N ASN A 159 -23.89 0.39 19.59
CA ASN A 159 -24.48 -0.94 19.47
C ASN A 159 -23.67 -1.80 18.49
N GLN A 160 -23.32 -3.01 18.90
CA GLN A 160 -22.45 -3.93 18.16
C GLN A 160 -23.13 -4.68 17.00
N ASP A 161 -24.44 -4.52 16.78
CA ASP A 161 -25.10 -5.02 15.57
C ASP A 161 -24.67 -4.24 14.32
N LEU A 162 -24.24 -2.98 14.53
CA LEU A 162 -23.85 -2.04 13.48
C LEU A 162 -22.40 -1.54 13.65
N PHE A 163 -21.62 -2.18 14.52
CA PHE A 163 -20.27 -1.78 14.88
C PHE A 163 -19.38 -3.01 15.07
N ILE A 164 -18.26 -3.06 14.34
CA ILE A 164 -17.31 -4.17 14.35
C ILE A 164 -16.12 -3.80 15.24
N VAL A 165 -15.82 -4.64 16.22
CA VAL A 165 -14.63 -4.50 17.08
C VAL A 165 -13.45 -5.26 16.49
N GLU A 166 -12.28 -4.64 16.50
CA GLU A 166 -11.02 -5.16 16.01
C GLU A 166 -9.99 -5.27 17.16
N LEU A 167 -9.26 -6.38 17.20
CA LEU A 167 -8.19 -6.70 18.13
C LEU A 167 -6.89 -6.83 17.34
N LYS A 168 -5.89 -6.01 17.65
CA LYS A 168 -4.57 -6.06 17.01
C LYS A 168 -3.46 -6.29 18.03
N LYS A 169 -2.45 -7.07 17.67
CA LYS A 169 -1.27 -7.30 18.51
C LYS A 169 -0.42 -6.02 18.57
N TYR A 170 -0.08 -5.61 19.78
CA TYR A 170 0.72 -4.42 20.07
C TYR A 170 2.05 -4.82 20.70
N GLU A 171 3.11 -4.98 19.90
CA GLU A 171 4.45 -5.20 20.47
C GLU A 171 5.07 -3.86 20.89
N ALA A 172 5.23 -3.67 22.21
CA ALA A 172 5.99 -2.53 22.71
C ALA A 172 7.48 -2.71 22.34
N PRO A 173 8.15 -1.69 21.77
CA PRO A 173 9.56 -1.83 21.42
C PRO A 173 10.42 -1.96 22.68
N SER A 174 11.10 -3.10 22.85
CA SER A 174 12.10 -3.28 23.91
C SER A 174 13.44 -2.71 23.47
N PHE A 175 13.86 -1.58 24.03
CA PHE A 175 15.22 -1.06 23.85
C PHE A 175 16.04 -1.33 25.12
N THR A 176 17.18 -2.01 24.96
CA THR A 176 18.30 -1.93 25.91
C THR A 176 19.31 -0.93 25.36
N PRO A 177 19.78 0.03 26.18
CA PRO A 177 20.66 1.08 25.71
C PRO A 177 22.12 0.61 25.65
N GLU A 178 22.86 1.17 24.69
CA GLU A 178 24.31 1.02 24.40
C GLU A 178 24.74 -0.08 23.43
N GLU A 179 24.63 0.23 22.14
CA GLU A 179 25.76 0.48 21.21
C GLU A 179 25.13 0.92 19.88
N THR A 180 25.48 2.10 19.38
CA THR A 180 24.93 2.69 18.14
C THR A 180 25.29 1.87 16.91
N PRO A 181 24.32 1.27 16.17
CA PRO A 181 24.58 0.74 14.84
C PRO A 181 23.86 1.59 13.78
N ASN A 182 24.55 1.78 12.66
CA ASN A 182 24.05 2.38 11.42
C ASN A 182 22.81 1.60 10.93
N ILE A 183 21.62 2.17 11.07
CA ILE A 183 20.37 1.56 10.61
C ILE A 183 20.11 2.02 9.18
N ASN A 184 20.59 1.27 8.19
CA ASN A 184 20.14 1.43 6.80
C ASN A 184 20.02 0.11 6.02
N SER A 185 20.02 -1.06 6.68
CA SER A 185 19.97 -2.34 5.96
C SER A 185 19.12 -3.47 6.55
N GLN A 186 18.24 -3.22 7.54
CA GLN A 186 17.42 -4.29 8.12
C GLN A 186 15.90 -4.05 8.18
N ILE A 187 15.39 -2.85 7.86
CA ILE A 187 13.95 -2.56 8.03
C ILE A 187 13.09 -2.91 6.80
N THR A 188 13.66 -3.11 5.61
CA THR A 188 12.87 -3.28 4.37
C THR A 188 12.43 -4.72 4.05
N SER A 189 12.80 -5.72 4.85
CA SER A 189 12.55 -7.14 4.51
C SER A 189 11.15 -7.66 4.88
N ASN A 190 10.34 -6.92 5.64
CA ASN A 190 9.03 -7.38 6.17
C ASN A 190 7.86 -6.37 5.97
N MET A 191 7.96 -5.44 5.01
CA MET A 191 6.93 -4.39 4.82
C MET A 191 5.87 -4.78 3.77
N TYR A 192 4.59 -4.70 4.15
CA TYR A 192 3.43 -4.90 3.27
C TYR A 192 3.06 -3.60 2.52
N ALA A 193 2.19 -3.71 1.51
CA ALA A 193 1.70 -2.56 0.76
C ALA A 193 1.02 -1.52 1.69
N GLY A 194 1.49 -0.26 1.65
CA GLY A 194 0.97 0.82 2.49
C GLY A 194 1.70 1.00 3.82
N ASP A 195 2.69 0.16 4.15
CA ASP A 195 3.60 0.37 5.29
C ASP A 195 4.53 1.55 5.04
N PHE A 196 5.06 2.17 6.10
CA PHE A 196 6.09 3.22 6.00
C PHE A 196 7.11 3.13 7.13
N VAL A 197 8.25 3.81 6.95
CA VAL A 197 9.26 4.01 7.98
C VAL A 197 9.65 5.49 8.12
N LEU A 198 9.85 5.94 9.35
CA LEU A 198 10.50 7.19 9.71
C LEU A 198 11.97 6.90 9.89
N LEU A 199 12.80 7.50 9.04
CA LEU A 199 14.25 7.34 9.11
C LEU A 199 14.85 8.12 10.29
N GLU A 200 14.13 9.14 10.77
CA GLU A 200 14.48 9.94 11.94
C GLU A 200 13.43 9.72 13.04
N ASN A 201 13.88 9.41 14.26
CA ASN A 201 13.02 9.15 15.41
C ASN A 201 13.02 10.27 16.46
N SER A 202 13.84 11.32 16.29
CA SER A 202 13.81 12.52 17.12
C SER A 202 14.37 13.75 16.41
N VAL A 203 13.85 14.93 16.71
CA VAL A 203 14.34 16.24 16.21
C VAL A 203 14.29 17.30 17.33
N THR A 204 15.28 18.17 17.37
CA THR A 204 15.29 19.38 18.22
C THR A 204 15.08 20.62 17.36
N LEU A 205 14.16 21.49 17.77
CA LEU A 205 13.77 22.73 17.09
C LEU A 205 13.81 23.90 18.07
N LYS A 206 14.04 25.12 17.58
CA LYS A 206 13.79 26.34 18.36
C LYS A 206 12.34 26.80 18.21
N GLU A 207 11.82 27.49 19.22
CA GLU A 207 10.49 28.09 19.18
C GLU A 207 10.28 28.92 17.89
N GLY A 208 9.23 28.62 17.13
CA GLY A 208 8.94 29.23 15.82
C GLY A 208 9.48 28.47 14.60
N GLU A 209 10.40 27.51 14.76
CA GLU A 209 10.90 26.69 13.66
C GLU A 209 9.88 25.64 13.21
N THR A 210 10.04 25.17 11.97
CA THR A 210 9.18 24.12 11.41
C THR A 210 10.01 22.98 10.83
N TYR A 211 9.49 21.76 10.93
CA TYR A 211 10.11 20.55 10.40
C TYR A 211 9.06 19.70 9.66
N LEU A 212 9.38 19.20 8.47
CA LEU A 212 8.47 18.35 7.69
C LEU A 212 8.88 16.90 7.83
N ILE A 213 8.08 16.11 8.58
CA ILE A 213 8.33 14.68 8.69
C ILE A 213 8.08 14.00 7.34
N SER A 214 9.01 13.15 6.91
CA SER A 214 8.96 12.48 5.60
C SER A 214 8.91 10.96 5.75
N PRO A 215 7.70 10.37 5.89
CA PRO A 215 7.48 8.93 5.88
C PRO A 215 7.97 8.28 4.58
N THR A 216 8.87 7.30 4.69
CA THR A 216 9.31 6.50 3.54
C THR A 216 8.38 5.30 3.36
N LEU A 217 7.60 5.28 2.28
CA LEU A 217 6.60 4.23 2.01
C LEU A 217 7.22 2.96 1.43
N SER A 218 6.70 1.80 1.84
CA SER A 218 6.92 0.52 1.17
C SER A 218 6.10 0.47 -0.11
N THR A 219 6.78 0.48 -1.24
CA THR A 219 6.20 0.73 -2.54
C THR A 219 5.75 -0.56 -3.21
N ASN A 220 4.45 -0.85 -3.15
CA ASN A 220 3.81 -1.84 -4.03
C ASN A 220 2.42 -1.44 -4.55
N TYR A 221 1.94 -0.23 -4.27
CA TYR A 221 0.71 0.30 -4.85
C TYR A 221 0.89 1.80 -5.11
N GLY A 222 0.31 2.30 -6.19
CA GLY A 222 0.18 3.73 -6.47
C GLY A 222 -0.77 4.44 -5.50
N ALA A 223 -0.57 4.27 -4.19
CA ALA A 223 -1.25 5.00 -3.15
C ALA A 223 -0.67 6.42 -3.10
N SER A 224 -1.49 7.41 -3.45
CA SER A 224 -1.24 8.81 -3.11
C SER A 224 -1.07 8.93 -1.58
N GLY A 225 0.04 9.54 -1.15
CA GLY A 225 0.53 9.58 0.24
C GLY A 225 -0.33 10.35 1.23
N LEU A 226 -1.57 9.93 1.46
CA LEU A 226 -2.35 10.33 2.63
C LEU A 226 -1.72 9.66 3.86
N MET A 227 -1.34 10.44 4.86
CA MET A 227 -0.83 10.01 6.18
C MET A 227 -1.56 10.83 7.24
N TYR A 228 -1.90 10.23 8.36
CA TYR A 228 -2.47 10.94 9.50
C TYR A 228 -1.35 11.32 10.46
N TYR A 229 -1.36 12.57 10.91
CA TYR A 229 -0.37 13.12 11.82
C TYR A 229 -1.08 13.62 13.06
N ASN A 230 -0.55 13.27 14.22
CA ASN A 230 -1.08 13.72 15.50
C ASN A 230 0.07 14.16 16.41
N SER A 231 -0.13 15.25 17.16
CA SER A 231 0.78 15.64 18.24
C SER A 231 0.23 15.21 19.59
N SER A 232 1.12 14.73 20.48
CA SER A 232 0.78 14.51 21.88
C SER A 232 0.54 15.81 22.65
N ASP A 233 1.12 16.92 22.20
CA ASP A 233 0.99 18.24 22.81
C ASP A 233 1.13 19.34 21.74
N ASN A 234 -0.02 19.85 21.28
CA ASN A 234 -0.05 20.89 20.25
C ASN A 234 0.42 22.26 20.77
N ASP A 235 0.45 22.49 22.08
CA ASP A 235 0.93 23.76 22.66
C ASP A 235 2.47 23.80 22.66
N VAL A 236 3.13 22.65 22.71
CA VAL A 236 4.59 22.51 22.57
C VAL A 236 5.00 22.37 21.10
N ALA A 237 4.42 21.43 20.35
CA ALA A 237 4.67 21.31 18.91
C ALA A 237 3.43 20.78 18.18
N SER A 238 2.87 21.58 17.25
CA SER A 238 1.68 21.18 16.48
C SER A 238 2.06 20.57 15.14
N VAL A 239 1.27 19.62 14.66
CA VAL A 239 1.50 18.97 13.35
C VAL A 239 0.27 19.10 12.46
N SER A 240 0.50 19.51 11.22
CA SER A 240 -0.55 19.62 10.21
C SER A 240 -0.90 18.28 9.56
N SER A 241 -2.03 18.23 8.86
CA SER A 241 -2.49 17.05 8.10
C SER A 241 -1.56 16.58 6.97
N VAL A 242 -0.48 17.33 6.69
CA VAL A 242 0.54 16.99 5.69
C VAL A 242 1.92 16.72 6.31
N GLY A 243 1.99 16.58 7.64
CA GLY A 243 3.23 16.22 8.35
C GLY A 243 4.15 17.38 8.69
N ARG A 244 3.74 18.64 8.51
CA ARG A 244 4.55 19.79 8.94
C ARG A 244 4.36 20.06 10.43
N ILE A 245 5.43 19.94 11.19
CA ILE A 245 5.56 20.23 12.62
C ILE A 245 5.92 21.71 12.79
N THR A 246 5.29 22.41 13.73
CA THR A 246 5.61 23.79 14.13
C THR A 246 5.95 23.79 15.62
N ALA A 247 7.14 24.27 15.98
CA ALA A 247 7.58 24.41 17.36
C ALA A 247 6.90 25.65 17.98
N ASN A 248 6.04 25.43 18.97
CA ASN A 248 5.16 26.47 19.52
C ASN A 248 5.62 27.00 20.87
N SER A 249 6.18 26.15 21.75
CA SER A 249 6.74 26.58 23.04
C SER A 249 7.75 25.58 23.58
N GLU A 250 8.67 26.05 24.44
CA GLU A 250 9.72 25.23 25.07
C GLU A 250 9.12 23.98 25.77
N GLY A 251 9.61 22.79 25.41
CA GLY A 251 9.08 21.54 25.95
C GLY A 251 9.37 20.33 25.08
N GLN A 252 8.70 19.21 25.36
CA GLN A 252 8.76 18.00 24.53
C GLN A 252 7.36 17.58 24.07
N ALA A 253 7.24 17.22 22.79
CA ALA A 253 6.03 16.68 22.19
C ALA A 253 6.37 15.46 21.33
N VAL A 254 5.44 14.51 21.19
CA VAL A 254 5.60 13.34 20.33
C VAL A 254 4.68 13.49 19.14
N ILE A 255 5.24 13.40 17.93
CA ILE A 255 4.46 13.36 16.69
C ILE A 255 4.31 11.92 16.26
N THR A 256 3.06 11.47 16.14
CA THR A 256 2.71 10.15 15.62
C THR A 256 2.20 10.29 14.20
N VAL A 257 2.83 9.54 13.29
CA VAL A 257 2.37 9.37 11.91
C VAL A 257 1.65 8.03 11.83
N THR A 258 0.56 7.97 11.09
CA THR A 258 -0.21 6.76 10.83
C THR A 258 -0.51 6.65 9.35
N SER A 259 -0.23 5.51 8.74
CA SER A 259 -0.66 5.24 7.37
C SER A 259 -2.13 4.85 7.38
N PRO A 260 -3.00 5.48 6.56
CA PRO A 260 -4.38 5.05 6.41
C PRO A 260 -4.51 3.72 5.66
N PHE A 261 -3.44 3.26 5.01
CA PHE A 261 -3.46 2.06 4.16
C PHE A 261 -3.04 0.81 4.92
N SER A 262 -2.04 0.92 5.81
CA SER A 262 -1.60 -0.18 6.67
C SER A 262 -2.03 -0.04 8.12
N GLU A 263 -2.51 1.15 8.52
CA GLU A 263 -2.84 1.52 9.90
C GLU A 263 -1.69 1.38 10.89
N LYS A 264 -0.47 1.16 10.40
CA LYS A 264 0.74 1.20 11.22
C LYS A 264 1.04 2.64 11.60
N SER A 265 1.50 2.84 12.83
CA SER A 265 1.95 4.14 13.33
C SER A 265 3.43 4.09 13.69
N GLN A 266 4.12 5.19 13.41
CA GLN A 266 5.46 5.43 13.93
C GLN A 266 5.51 6.82 14.53
N SER A 267 6.30 6.97 15.60
CA SER A 267 6.38 8.22 16.34
C SER A 267 7.79 8.77 16.32
N MET A 268 7.90 10.09 16.33
CA MET A 268 9.15 10.81 16.54
C MET A 268 9.03 11.75 17.74
N SER A 269 10.12 11.91 18.50
CA SER A 269 10.18 12.87 19.60
C SER A 269 10.60 14.25 19.12
N ILE A 270 9.91 15.30 19.54
CA ILE A 270 10.23 16.69 19.25
C ILE A 270 10.63 17.38 20.55
N THR A 271 11.83 17.95 20.56
CA THR A 271 12.28 18.84 21.64
C THR A 271 12.25 20.27 21.12
N VAL A 272 11.51 21.15 21.79
CA VAL A 272 11.49 22.58 21.48
C VAL A 272 12.33 23.32 22.51
N GLU A 273 13.40 23.97 22.03
CA GLU A 273 14.24 24.84 22.82
C GLU A 273 13.76 26.29 22.71
N LYS A 274 13.92 27.05 23.79
CA LYS A 274 13.53 28.45 23.83
C LYS A 274 14.38 29.28 22.88
N ASP A 275 13.74 30.18 22.13
CA ASP A 275 14.50 31.13 21.31
C ASP A 275 15.13 32.21 22.20
N GLU A 276 16.44 32.12 22.41
CA GLU A 276 17.21 33.14 23.14
C GLU A 276 17.41 34.45 22.35
N SER A 277 16.85 34.57 21.14
CA SER A 277 16.98 35.77 20.31
C SER A 277 16.04 36.93 20.67
N ASN A 278 15.13 36.74 21.64
CA ASN A 278 14.18 37.77 22.07
C ASN A 278 14.30 38.15 23.55
N THR A 279 15.49 38.62 23.97
CA THR A 279 15.60 39.54 25.10
C THR A 279 15.77 40.97 24.58
N GLU A 280 14.78 41.79 24.90
CA GLU A 280 14.70 43.24 24.66
C GLU A 280 16.05 43.96 24.91
N PRO A 281 16.59 44.73 23.94
CA PRO A 281 17.84 45.45 24.16
C PRO A 281 17.57 46.67 25.03
N THR A 282 18.11 46.64 26.24
CA THR A 282 18.32 47.82 27.09
C THR A 282 19.50 48.62 26.52
N PRO A 283 19.45 49.98 26.45
CA PRO A 283 20.49 50.74 25.74
C PRO A 283 21.68 51.05 26.65
N GLU A 284 22.91 50.74 26.21
CA GLU A 284 24.18 51.47 26.42
C GLU A 284 25.40 50.57 26.09
N PRO A 285 26.61 51.12 25.84
CA PRO A 285 26.97 52.12 24.86
C PRO A 285 28.01 51.59 23.85
N THR A 286 28.27 52.42 22.85
CA THR A 286 29.22 52.31 21.74
C THR A 286 30.58 51.67 22.07
N GLU A 287 30.96 50.61 21.36
CA GLU A 287 32.35 50.32 21.01
C GLU A 287 32.45 49.91 19.54
N GLU A 288 33.34 50.60 18.82
CA GLU A 288 33.74 50.33 17.45
C GLU A 288 34.50 49.00 17.39
N THR A 289 34.03 48.06 16.57
CA THR A 289 34.88 46.98 16.05
C THR A 289 34.51 46.67 14.60
N THR A 290 35.39 47.16 13.73
CA THR A 290 35.74 46.76 12.36
C THR A 290 34.96 45.61 11.72
N GLU A 291 34.34 45.95 10.57
CA GLU A 291 33.79 45.07 9.54
C GLU A 291 34.76 43.95 9.14
N SER A 292 34.24 42.72 9.21
CA SER A 292 34.75 41.56 8.49
C SER A 292 33.76 41.31 7.35
N GLU A 293 34.13 41.71 6.13
CA GLU A 293 33.38 41.45 4.90
C GLU A 293 33.14 39.94 4.74
N SER A 294 31.89 39.51 4.93
CA SER A 294 31.41 38.19 4.54
C SER A 294 31.18 38.22 3.03
N SER A 295 31.94 37.42 2.28
CA SER A 295 31.87 37.30 0.82
C SER A 295 30.57 36.60 0.38
N GLY A 296 29.46 37.33 0.35
CA GLY A 296 28.22 36.87 -0.26
C GLY A 296 28.31 36.86 -1.79
N GLY A 297 27.71 35.86 -2.44
CA GLY A 297 27.61 35.74 -3.90
C GLY A 297 26.51 36.62 -4.49
N ASP A 298 26.73 37.16 -5.70
CA ASP A 298 25.71 37.91 -6.44
C ASP A 298 24.59 36.96 -6.93
N PHE A 299 23.34 37.42 -6.85
CA PHE A 299 22.16 36.67 -7.26
C PHE A 299 21.13 37.58 -7.92
N GLU A 300 20.27 37.00 -8.75
CA GLU A 300 19.26 37.70 -9.52
C GLU A 300 17.87 37.11 -9.28
N ILE A 301 16.90 38.00 -9.06
CA ILE A 301 15.46 37.70 -9.02
C ILE A 301 14.85 38.49 -10.18
N LEU A 302 14.21 37.80 -11.12
CA LEU A 302 13.64 38.43 -12.33
C LEU A 302 12.22 38.95 -12.10
N GLU A 303 11.57 38.47 -11.04
CA GLU A 303 10.24 38.89 -10.62
C GLU A 303 10.27 40.35 -10.16
N THR A 304 9.46 41.18 -10.80
CA THR A 304 9.23 42.57 -10.38
C THR A 304 7.96 42.71 -9.54
N ALA A 305 6.99 41.81 -9.76
CA ALA A 305 5.79 41.64 -8.95
C ALA A 305 5.20 40.24 -9.13
N VAL A 306 4.54 39.72 -8.09
CA VAL A 306 3.91 38.41 -8.04
C VAL A 306 2.48 38.54 -7.51
N SER A 307 1.54 37.79 -8.09
CA SER A 307 0.17 37.67 -7.58
C SER A 307 -0.09 36.25 -7.05
N VAL A 308 -0.63 36.15 -5.83
CA VAL A 308 -0.90 34.87 -5.13
C VAL A 308 -2.35 34.89 -4.62
N TYR A 309 -3.07 33.77 -4.60
CA TYR A 309 -4.35 33.71 -3.89
C TYR A 309 -4.18 33.41 -2.39
N VAL A 310 -5.17 33.77 -1.57
CA VAL A 310 -5.21 33.35 -0.15
C VAL A 310 -5.20 31.82 -0.08
N GLY A 311 -4.27 31.27 0.71
CA GLY A 311 -4.00 29.84 0.82
C GLY A 311 -3.05 29.28 -0.23
N GLU A 312 -2.66 30.05 -1.24
CA GLU A 312 -1.72 29.61 -2.27
C GLU A 312 -0.27 29.83 -1.89
N ARG A 313 0.59 29.10 -2.62
CA ARG A 313 2.04 29.26 -2.58
C ARG A 313 2.57 29.79 -3.91
N TYR A 314 3.72 30.43 -3.87
CA TYR A 314 4.51 30.86 -5.04
C TYR A 314 5.98 30.64 -4.77
N SER A 315 6.68 29.95 -5.68
CA SER A 315 8.12 29.73 -5.58
C SER A 315 8.85 30.78 -6.42
N VAL A 316 9.76 31.53 -5.80
CA VAL A 316 10.51 32.61 -6.45
C VAL A 316 11.64 32.03 -7.29
N LYS A 317 11.81 32.49 -8.53
CA LYS A 317 12.92 32.09 -9.39
C LYS A 317 14.17 32.90 -9.08
N VAL A 318 15.17 32.22 -8.55
CA VAL A 318 16.49 32.80 -8.24
C VAL A 318 17.52 32.26 -9.21
N PHE A 319 18.39 33.14 -9.71
CA PHE A 319 19.56 32.78 -10.51
C PHE A 319 20.83 33.19 -9.75
N GLY A 320 21.88 32.35 -9.79
CA GLY A 320 23.13 32.61 -9.06
C GLY A 320 23.19 31.84 -7.74
N ASP A 321 23.75 32.46 -6.69
CA ASP A 321 23.85 31.86 -5.37
C ASP A 321 22.46 31.62 -4.74
N THR A 322 22.24 30.45 -4.15
CA THR A 322 20.93 29.99 -3.66
C THR A 322 20.84 29.91 -2.15
N ASP A 323 21.94 30.13 -1.42
CA ASP A 323 21.92 30.19 0.05
C ASP A 323 21.42 31.58 0.50
N LEU A 324 20.11 31.78 0.36
CA LEU A 324 19.44 33.05 0.59
C LEU A 324 18.61 33.02 1.86
N SER A 325 18.70 34.10 2.63
CA SER A 325 17.75 34.39 3.70
C SER A 325 16.62 35.28 3.17
N TRP A 326 15.41 35.15 3.73
CA TRP A 326 14.21 35.77 3.19
C TRP A 326 13.42 36.52 4.25
N LYS A 327 12.80 37.63 3.88
CA LYS A 327 11.94 38.44 4.75
C LYS A 327 10.69 38.91 4.02
N SER A 328 9.57 38.92 4.74
CA SER A 328 8.34 39.60 4.30
C SER A 328 8.16 40.92 5.05
N SER A 329 7.74 41.96 4.34
CA SER A 329 7.35 43.23 4.96
C SER A 329 6.02 43.13 5.72
N ASN A 330 5.21 42.08 5.46
CA ASN A 330 3.93 41.88 6.13
C ASN A 330 3.56 40.38 6.18
N GLU A 331 3.99 39.70 7.24
CA GLU A 331 3.74 38.27 7.45
C GLU A 331 2.28 37.90 7.74
N SER A 332 1.42 38.88 8.04
CA SER A 332 -0.03 38.64 8.14
C SER A 332 -0.71 38.54 6.77
N VAL A 333 -0.09 39.12 5.74
CA VAL A 333 -0.53 39.05 4.34
C VAL A 333 0.16 37.91 3.61
N ALA A 334 1.50 37.85 3.67
CA ALA A 334 2.27 36.79 3.02
C ALA A 334 3.53 36.46 3.81
N THR A 335 3.82 35.16 4.02
CA THR A 335 5.09 34.69 4.59
C THR A 335 6.01 34.18 3.49
N VAL A 336 7.33 34.19 3.72
CA VAL A 336 8.32 33.61 2.80
C VAL A 336 9.28 32.72 3.58
N SER A 337 9.59 31.53 3.06
CA SER A 337 10.60 30.63 3.62
C SER A 337 11.25 29.84 2.50
N GLY A 338 12.58 29.81 2.46
CA GLY A 338 13.35 29.12 1.41
C GLY A 338 12.92 29.52 -0.01
N GLY A 339 12.63 30.82 -0.24
CA GLY A 339 12.13 31.32 -1.52
C GLY A 339 10.67 30.96 -1.86
N THR A 340 9.94 30.28 -0.97
CA THR A 340 8.52 29.96 -1.15
C THR A 340 7.64 30.93 -0.36
N ILE A 341 6.81 31.68 -1.08
CA ILE A 341 5.82 32.61 -0.54
C ILE A 341 4.51 31.86 -0.26
N TYR A 342 3.83 32.16 0.85
CA TYR A 342 2.49 31.68 1.19
C TYR A 342 1.56 32.87 1.48
N GLY A 343 0.46 32.98 0.73
CA GLY A 343 -0.54 34.03 0.92
C GLY A 343 -1.49 33.71 2.07
N LYS A 344 -1.42 34.45 3.19
CA LYS A 344 -2.29 34.26 4.36
C LYS A 344 -3.60 35.02 4.28
N SER A 345 -3.58 36.27 3.81
CA SER A 345 -4.76 37.13 3.75
C SER A 345 -4.67 38.12 2.60
N SER A 346 -5.81 38.59 2.11
CA SER A 346 -5.85 39.54 0.99
C SER A 346 -5.13 40.83 1.37
N GLY A 347 -4.22 41.29 0.52
CA GLY A 347 -3.39 42.46 0.80
C GLY A 347 -2.14 42.50 -0.05
N GLU A 348 -1.20 43.38 0.31
CA GLU A 348 0.09 43.48 -0.35
C GLU A 348 1.24 43.33 0.67
N ALA A 349 2.33 42.69 0.25
CA ALA A 349 3.57 42.55 0.99
C ALA A 349 4.75 42.73 0.04
N THR A 350 5.92 43.11 0.55
CA THR A 350 7.19 43.11 -0.18
C THR A 350 8.04 41.97 0.35
N ILE A 351 8.53 41.12 -0.56
CA ILE A 351 9.43 40.02 -0.22
C ILE A 351 10.85 40.45 -0.59
N THR A 352 11.78 40.23 0.34
CA THR A 352 13.20 40.57 0.18
C THR A 352 14.05 39.33 0.42
N ALA A 353 14.97 39.05 -0.49
CA ALA A 353 15.99 38.02 -0.35
C ALA A 353 17.35 38.69 -0.06
N TYR A 354 18.18 38.02 0.73
CA TYR A 354 19.49 38.51 1.15
C TYR A 354 20.58 37.44 0.98
N ASN A 355 21.75 37.87 0.50
CA ASN A 355 23.01 37.12 0.53
C ASN A 355 24.13 38.09 0.95
N GLY A 356 24.54 38.03 2.23
CA GLY A 356 25.45 39.02 2.80
C GLY A 356 24.90 40.44 2.69
N SER A 357 25.63 41.34 2.01
CA SER A 357 25.20 42.73 1.76
C SER A 357 24.32 42.91 0.52
N TYR A 358 24.13 41.86 -0.30
CA TYR A 358 23.30 41.92 -1.50
C TYR A 358 21.84 41.65 -1.13
N GLU A 359 20.94 42.53 -1.57
CA GLU A 359 19.50 42.35 -1.42
C GLU A 359 18.74 42.54 -2.75
N LYS A 360 17.67 41.78 -2.93
CA LYS A 360 16.70 41.94 -4.02
C LYS A 360 15.30 41.84 -3.44
N SER A 361 14.42 42.76 -3.85
CA SER A 361 13.04 42.80 -3.36
C SER A 361 12.03 42.95 -4.49
N PHE A 362 10.85 42.37 -4.31
CA PHE A 362 9.73 42.50 -5.24
C PHE A 362 8.40 42.48 -4.50
N LYS A 363 7.35 42.96 -5.17
CA LYS A 363 6.01 43.08 -4.58
C LYS A 363 5.21 41.78 -4.72
N VAL A 364 4.47 41.42 -3.68
CA VAL A 364 3.50 40.34 -3.67
C VAL A 364 2.11 40.90 -3.38
N THR A 365 1.15 40.60 -4.25
CA THR A 365 -0.27 40.91 -4.03
C THR A 365 -1.02 39.61 -3.77
N VAL A 366 -1.63 39.50 -2.59
CA VAL A 366 -2.48 38.37 -2.20
C VAL A 366 -3.94 38.74 -2.42
N THR A 367 -4.69 37.90 -3.14
CA THR A 367 -6.12 38.13 -3.42
C THR A 367 -6.97 36.95 -2.98
N THR A 368 -8.24 37.17 -2.65
CA THR A 368 -9.17 36.06 -2.40
C THR A 368 -9.60 35.42 -3.73
N PRO A 369 -9.47 34.08 -3.89
CA PRO A 369 -9.91 33.41 -5.11
C PRO A 369 -11.43 33.51 -5.26
N SER A 370 -11.91 33.58 -6.51
CA SER A 370 -13.34 33.46 -6.80
C SER A 370 -13.80 32.06 -6.39
N SER A 371 -14.77 31.99 -5.47
CA SER A 371 -15.28 30.73 -4.90
C SER A 371 -15.85 29.82 -6.00
N GLY A 372 -15.25 28.63 -6.20
CA GLY A 372 -15.82 27.57 -7.07
C GLY A 372 -14.83 26.55 -7.67
N GLY A 373 -13.54 26.88 -7.77
CA GLY A 373 -12.50 25.99 -8.30
C GLY A 373 -12.02 24.95 -7.28
N SER A 374 -11.80 23.70 -7.71
CA SER A 374 -11.13 22.66 -6.92
C SER A 374 -10.10 21.95 -7.78
N ILE A 375 -9.02 21.47 -7.15
CA ILE A 375 -7.97 20.69 -7.79
C ILE A 375 -7.75 19.40 -7.00
N SER A 376 -7.47 18.31 -7.70
CA SER A 376 -7.23 16.99 -7.11
C SER A 376 -6.07 16.96 -6.12
N HIS A 377 -5.02 17.75 -6.37
CA HIS A 377 -3.81 17.83 -5.56
C HIS A 377 -3.31 19.27 -5.51
N THR A 378 -3.05 19.76 -4.31
CA THR A 378 -2.48 21.10 -4.08
C THR A 378 -0.97 21.06 -3.85
N TYR A 379 -0.40 19.87 -3.62
CA TYR A 379 1.03 19.60 -3.53
C TYR A 379 1.36 18.25 -4.17
N VAL A 380 2.47 18.20 -4.90
CA VAL A 380 3.01 16.99 -5.54
C VAL A 380 4.52 17.00 -5.42
N GLU A 381 5.11 15.86 -5.05
CA GLU A 381 6.55 15.61 -5.14
C GLU A 381 6.82 14.55 -6.21
N ILE A 382 7.66 14.87 -7.20
CA ILE A 382 7.93 14.01 -8.36
C ILE A 382 9.42 13.94 -8.67
N PRO A 383 10.01 12.75 -8.90
CA PRO A 383 11.36 12.64 -9.43
C PRO A 383 11.50 13.28 -10.82
N ALA A 384 12.64 13.91 -11.09
CA ALA A 384 12.94 14.41 -12.44
C ALA A 384 12.82 13.28 -13.48
N GLY A 385 12.19 13.60 -14.62
CA GLY A 385 11.89 12.66 -15.69
C GLY A 385 10.60 11.84 -15.51
N LYS A 386 9.91 11.95 -14.37
CA LYS A 386 8.54 11.44 -14.17
C LYS A 386 7.49 12.54 -14.43
N SER A 387 6.30 12.08 -14.77
CA SER A 387 5.08 12.86 -14.90
C SER A 387 4.10 12.53 -13.78
N TYR A 388 3.15 13.43 -13.52
CA TYR A 388 2.08 13.25 -12.54
C TYR A 388 0.77 13.84 -13.02
N MET A 389 -0.33 13.09 -12.94
CA MET A 389 -1.62 13.54 -13.45
C MET A 389 -2.44 14.25 -12.39
N VAL A 390 -2.89 15.47 -12.69
CA VAL A 390 -3.82 16.23 -11.85
C VAL A 390 -5.07 16.61 -12.63
N SER A 391 -6.16 16.80 -11.90
CA SER A 391 -7.41 17.34 -12.45
C SER A 391 -7.94 18.53 -11.66
N CYS A 392 -8.81 19.33 -12.28
CA CYS A 392 -9.54 20.42 -11.64
C CYS A 392 -11.03 20.45 -11.98
N SER A 393 -11.81 21.25 -11.24
CA SER A 393 -13.19 21.56 -11.58
C SER A 393 -13.25 22.57 -12.75
N GLY A 394 -14.03 22.22 -13.78
CA GLY A 394 -14.16 22.99 -15.02
C GLY A 394 -13.41 22.33 -16.18
N SER A 395 -14.16 21.93 -17.20
CA SER A 395 -13.64 21.29 -18.43
C SER A 395 -13.03 22.28 -19.42
N ASP A 396 -12.98 23.56 -19.05
CA ASP A 396 -12.44 24.68 -19.83
C ASP A 396 -11.17 25.28 -19.18
N ALA A 397 -10.51 24.52 -18.30
CA ALA A 397 -9.30 24.97 -17.64
C ALA A 397 -8.14 25.23 -18.64
N VAL A 398 -7.31 26.22 -18.33
CA VAL A 398 -6.04 26.49 -19.02
C VAL A 398 -4.94 26.37 -17.99
N TRP A 399 -3.92 25.56 -18.31
CA TRP A 399 -2.83 25.24 -17.41
C TRP A 399 -1.54 25.97 -17.78
N SER A 400 -0.76 26.36 -16.76
CA SER A 400 0.57 26.95 -16.94
C SER A 400 1.50 26.55 -15.79
N SER A 401 2.81 26.58 -16.04
CA SER A 401 3.84 26.46 -15.01
C SER A 401 4.50 27.81 -14.76
N ASP A 402 4.68 28.16 -13.49
CA ASP A 402 5.44 29.36 -13.10
C ASP A 402 6.94 29.24 -13.45
N ASN A 403 7.47 28.02 -13.52
CA ASN A 403 8.85 27.75 -13.92
C ASN A 403 8.98 26.42 -14.69
N THR A 404 8.95 26.51 -16.01
CA THR A 404 9.05 25.39 -16.94
C THR A 404 10.40 24.67 -16.92
N SER A 405 11.45 25.30 -16.39
CA SER A 405 12.75 24.64 -16.21
C SER A 405 12.72 23.62 -15.06
N ILE A 406 11.80 23.76 -14.11
CA ILE A 406 11.63 22.84 -12.98
C ILE A 406 10.55 21.81 -13.31
N ALA A 407 9.35 22.25 -13.68
CA ALA A 407 8.29 21.35 -14.12
C ALA A 407 7.48 21.98 -15.25
N GLN A 408 7.13 21.19 -16.26
CA GLN A 408 6.29 21.62 -17.38
C GLN A 408 4.88 21.04 -17.21
N VAL A 409 3.91 21.72 -17.80
CA VAL A 409 2.62 21.13 -18.09
C VAL A 409 2.63 20.82 -19.58
N ASP A 410 2.35 19.58 -19.92
CA ASP A 410 2.18 19.20 -21.31
C ASP A 410 0.69 18.92 -21.55
N CYS A 411 0.26 19.27 -22.77
CA CYS A 411 -1.12 19.54 -23.09
C CYS A 411 -1.98 18.28 -23.07
N ASP A 412 -3.23 18.52 -22.67
CA ASP A 412 -4.33 17.61 -22.47
C ASP A 412 -4.58 16.66 -23.67
N PRO A 413 -4.26 15.35 -23.60
CA PRO A 413 -4.79 14.38 -24.54
C PRO A 413 -6.31 14.21 -24.35
N VAL A 414 -6.89 14.62 -23.21
CA VAL A 414 -8.24 14.26 -22.72
C VAL A 414 -9.37 15.03 -23.41
N GLY A 415 -9.09 15.98 -24.31
CA GLY A 415 -10.12 16.77 -24.99
C GLY A 415 -11.09 17.49 -24.02
N SER A 416 -10.72 17.52 -22.74
CA SER A 416 -11.45 18.05 -21.60
C SER A 416 -10.39 18.64 -20.72
N SER A 417 -10.24 19.96 -20.80
CA SER A 417 -9.10 20.66 -20.22
C SER A 417 -9.11 20.71 -18.69
N SER A 418 -9.99 19.92 -18.06
CA SER A 418 -9.98 19.57 -16.65
C SER A 418 -8.78 18.71 -16.24
N TYR A 419 -8.07 18.04 -17.15
CA TYR A 419 -6.89 17.22 -16.84
C TYR A 419 -5.60 17.85 -17.35
N VAL A 420 -4.50 17.60 -16.64
CA VAL A 420 -3.14 17.91 -17.08
C VAL A 420 -2.16 16.95 -16.44
N TYR A 421 -1.06 16.66 -17.11
CA TYR A 421 0.08 15.99 -16.50
C TYR A 421 1.24 16.98 -16.36
N ILE A 422 1.86 16.90 -15.20
CA ILE A 422 2.97 17.71 -14.76
C ILE A 422 4.23 16.90 -14.99
N GLU A 423 5.14 17.36 -15.83
CA GLU A 423 6.41 16.70 -16.12
C GLU A 423 7.54 17.33 -15.31
N GLY A 424 8.18 16.56 -14.43
CA GLY A 424 9.34 17.00 -13.67
C GLY A 424 10.58 17.07 -14.55
N GLN A 425 11.24 18.23 -14.60
CA GLN A 425 12.38 18.48 -15.47
C GLN A 425 13.70 18.48 -14.68
N ASN A 426 13.82 19.38 -13.72
CA ASN A 426 15.03 19.54 -12.90
C ASN A 426 14.65 19.73 -11.43
N PRO A 427 15.50 19.28 -10.49
CA PRO A 427 15.27 19.47 -9.06
C PRO A 427 14.96 20.92 -8.69
N GLY A 428 13.99 21.12 -7.81
CA GLY A 428 13.54 22.42 -7.35
C GLY A 428 12.04 22.48 -7.11
N THR A 429 11.52 23.65 -6.75
CA THR A 429 10.09 23.85 -6.48
C THR A 429 9.50 24.87 -7.45
N THR A 430 8.33 24.55 -8.01
CA THR A 430 7.54 25.44 -8.87
C THR A 430 6.05 25.32 -8.53
N VAL A 431 5.21 26.13 -9.17
CA VAL A 431 3.76 26.08 -9.03
C VAL A 431 3.12 25.93 -10.39
N ILE A 432 2.19 24.97 -10.48
CA ILE A 432 1.33 24.77 -11.64
C ILE A 432 0.00 25.46 -11.37
N ARG A 433 -0.50 26.21 -12.35
CA ARG A 433 -1.73 27.00 -12.24
C ARG A 433 -2.76 26.49 -13.24
N GLY A 434 -4.00 26.35 -12.79
CA GLY A 434 -5.16 26.07 -13.63
C GLY A 434 -6.17 27.21 -13.53
N LYS A 435 -6.70 27.66 -14.66
CA LYS A 435 -7.75 28.70 -14.72
C LYS A 435 -8.93 28.21 -15.54
N SER A 436 -10.09 28.08 -14.91
CA SER A 436 -11.35 27.67 -15.58
C SER A 436 -12.49 28.66 -15.30
N SER A 437 -13.62 28.48 -15.97
CA SER A 437 -14.88 29.19 -15.66
C SER A 437 -15.36 28.99 -14.21
N LYS A 438 -14.91 27.93 -13.53
CA LYS A 438 -15.27 27.62 -12.14
C LYS A 438 -14.36 28.31 -11.12
N GLY A 439 -13.19 28.76 -11.53
CA GLY A 439 -12.25 29.47 -10.68
C GLY A 439 -10.80 29.14 -11.02
N ASN A 440 -9.89 29.75 -10.26
CA ASN A 440 -8.47 29.49 -10.37
C ASN A 440 -8.05 28.45 -9.33
N VAL A 441 -7.11 27.60 -9.71
CA VAL A 441 -6.53 26.56 -8.86
C VAL A 441 -5.02 26.53 -9.04
N SER A 442 -4.31 25.98 -8.05
CA SER A 442 -2.87 25.79 -8.12
C SER A 442 -2.41 24.51 -7.42
N CYS A 443 -1.29 23.97 -7.89
CA CYS A 443 -0.57 22.85 -7.33
C CYS A 443 0.90 23.22 -7.15
N MET A 444 1.41 23.17 -5.93
CA MET A 444 2.86 23.28 -5.69
C MET A 444 3.54 21.97 -6.08
N VAL A 445 4.63 22.06 -6.83
CA VAL A 445 5.36 20.90 -7.35
C VAL A 445 6.79 20.98 -6.87
N LYS A 446 7.23 19.99 -6.11
CA LYS A 446 8.64 19.77 -5.79
C LYS A 446 9.17 18.67 -6.69
N VAL A 447 10.14 19.02 -7.52
CA VAL A 447 10.88 18.07 -8.33
C VAL A 447 12.12 17.65 -7.55
N THR A 448 12.31 16.35 -7.38
CA THR A 448 13.52 15.77 -6.77
C THR A 448 14.49 15.29 -7.84
N GLU A 449 15.67 14.82 -7.41
CA GLU A 449 16.60 14.15 -8.31
C GLU A 449 15.94 12.99 -9.07
N ALA A 450 16.46 12.70 -10.26
CA ALA A 450 15.95 11.60 -11.07
C ALA A 450 16.06 10.28 -10.30
N ALA A 451 15.01 9.45 -10.39
CA ALA A 451 15.03 8.15 -9.76
C ALA A 451 16.18 7.28 -10.32
N PRO A 452 16.91 6.55 -9.47
CA PRO A 452 18.09 5.78 -9.90
C PRO A 452 17.72 4.64 -10.87
N GLN A 453 16.50 4.10 -10.77
CA GLN A 453 15.90 3.19 -11.74
C GLN A 453 14.56 3.74 -12.23
N ARG A 454 14.24 3.46 -13.51
CA ARG A 454 12.92 3.72 -14.10
C ARG A 454 12.05 2.46 -14.07
N PHE A 455 12.66 1.29 -14.31
CA PHE A 455 11.96 0.00 -14.28
C PHE A 455 12.90 -1.14 -13.91
N ALA A 456 12.34 -2.20 -13.32
CA ALA A 456 12.96 -3.51 -13.18
C ALA A 456 11.96 -4.64 -13.44
N TYR A 457 12.40 -5.69 -14.11
CA TYR A 457 11.63 -6.91 -14.38
C TYR A 457 12.57 -8.07 -14.76
N THR A 458 12.03 -9.29 -14.86
CA THR A 458 12.78 -10.46 -15.30
C THR A 458 12.19 -11.12 -16.53
N SER A 459 13.04 -11.77 -17.33
CA SER A 459 12.66 -12.57 -18.49
C SER A 459 13.50 -13.86 -18.52
N PRO A 460 12.92 -15.06 -18.72
CA PRO A 460 11.48 -15.29 -18.89
C PRO A 460 10.69 -14.86 -17.65
N ASN A 461 9.48 -14.34 -17.84
CA ASN A 461 8.63 -13.92 -16.74
C ASN A 461 8.04 -15.10 -15.98
N SER A 462 7.94 -16.26 -16.63
CA SER A 462 7.74 -17.56 -16.02
C SER A 462 8.93 -18.45 -16.37
N GLY A 463 9.93 -18.51 -15.48
CA GLY A 463 11.10 -19.38 -15.63
C GLY A 463 10.85 -20.79 -15.08
N TYR A 464 11.73 -21.75 -15.39
CA TYR A 464 11.67 -23.12 -14.87
C TYR A 464 12.93 -23.48 -14.09
N SER A 465 12.85 -24.48 -13.22
CA SER A 465 14.00 -24.96 -12.44
C SER A 465 15.15 -25.40 -13.34
N GLY A 466 16.34 -24.84 -13.10
CA GLY A 466 17.54 -25.03 -13.93
C GLY A 466 17.60 -24.14 -15.17
N GLY A 467 16.58 -23.30 -15.40
CA GLY A 467 16.54 -22.32 -16.48
C GLY A 467 17.37 -21.07 -16.17
N VAL A 468 17.83 -20.40 -17.24
CA VAL A 468 18.52 -19.10 -17.14
C VAL A 468 17.48 -17.99 -17.05
N MET A 469 17.58 -17.19 -15.99
CA MET A 469 16.81 -15.97 -15.79
C MET A 469 17.65 -14.75 -16.15
N THR A 470 17.05 -13.82 -16.90
CA THR A 470 17.61 -12.51 -17.21
C THR A 470 16.94 -11.47 -16.32
N PHE A 471 17.73 -10.75 -15.55
CA PHE A 471 17.32 -9.63 -14.71
C PHE A 471 17.57 -8.35 -15.50
N ILE A 472 16.54 -7.52 -15.63
CA ILE A 472 16.56 -6.36 -16.51
C ILE A 472 16.20 -5.11 -15.72
N ALA A 473 17.02 -4.08 -15.87
CA ALA A 473 16.74 -2.74 -15.33
C ALA A 473 16.79 -1.70 -16.44
N ILE A 474 15.94 -0.69 -16.35
CA ILE A 474 15.98 0.50 -17.22
C ILE A 474 16.33 1.70 -16.34
N THR A 475 17.37 2.45 -16.70
CA THR A 475 17.82 3.64 -15.96
C THR A 475 17.99 4.85 -16.88
N GLY A 476 18.21 6.03 -16.30
CA GLY A 476 18.78 7.15 -17.03
C GLY A 476 20.24 6.90 -17.45
N LYS A 477 20.79 7.79 -18.30
CA LYS A 477 22.16 7.67 -18.85
C LYS A 477 23.26 8.01 -17.84
N GLU A 478 22.90 8.59 -16.71
CA GLU A 478 23.81 9.01 -15.66
C GLU A 478 24.34 7.86 -14.80
N GLN A 479 23.65 6.72 -14.77
CA GLN A 479 24.04 5.54 -14.00
C GLN A 479 25.26 4.84 -14.61
N GLN A 480 26.18 4.39 -13.75
CA GLN A 480 27.48 3.82 -14.12
C GLN A 480 27.47 2.29 -14.16
N ALA A 481 26.69 1.65 -13.28
CA ALA A 481 26.58 0.20 -13.16
C ALA A 481 25.22 -0.18 -12.55
N VAL A 482 24.81 -1.44 -12.73
CA VAL A 482 23.59 -2.00 -12.12
C VAL A 482 23.89 -3.37 -11.51
N LYS A 483 23.26 -3.67 -10.37
CA LYS A 483 23.22 -4.99 -9.75
C LYS A 483 21.81 -5.30 -9.25
N PHE A 484 21.51 -6.58 -9.12
CA PHE A 484 20.25 -7.09 -8.62
C PHE A 484 20.54 -7.93 -7.38
N GLU A 485 19.96 -7.56 -6.24
CA GLU A 485 19.99 -8.36 -5.02
C GLU A 485 18.75 -9.25 -5.00
N VAL A 486 18.96 -10.56 -5.00
CA VAL A 486 17.92 -11.56 -5.20
C VAL A 486 17.82 -12.44 -3.97
N SER A 487 16.60 -12.66 -3.47
CA SER A 487 16.36 -13.45 -2.26
C SER A 487 15.15 -14.38 -2.36
N MET A 488 15.26 -15.57 -1.77
CA MET A 488 14.15 -16.51 -1.58
C MET A 488 14.43 -17.45 -0.41
N GLY A 489 13.52 -17.51 0.58
CA GLY A 489 13.59 -18.50 1.66
C GLY A 489 14.89 -18.48 2.48
N GLY A 490 15.57 -17.33 2.59
CA GLY A 490 16.85 -17.17 3.29
C GLY A 490 18.10 -17.33 2.42
N GLU A 491 17.97 -17.76 1.16
CA GLU A 491 19.05 -17.69 0.18
C GLU A 491 19.13 -16.28 -0.40
N ASN A 492 20.33 -15.68 -0.37
CA ASN A 492 20.60 -14.34 -0.92
C ASN A 492 21.79 -14.40 -1.87
N PHE A 493 21.67 -13.80 -3.05
CA PHE A 493 22.79 -13.64 -3.98
C PHE A 493 22.65 -12.34 -4.79
N THR A 494 23.76 -11.91 -5.39
CA THR A 494 23.81 -10.73 -6.25
C THR A 494 24.06 -11.14 -7.70
N VAL A 495 23.30 -10.57 -8.61
CA VAL A 495 23.52 -10.64 -10.06
C VAL A 495 24.01 -9.27 -10.52
N TYR A 496 25.20 -9.20 -11.10
CA TYR A 496 25.69 -7.95 -11.69
C TYR A 496 25.22 -7.86 -13.14
N ALA A 497 24.82 -6.66 -13.58
CA ALA A 497 24.59 -6.44 -14.99
C ALA A 497 25.93 -6.45 -15.74
N ASP A 498 26.05 -7.30 -16.74
CA ASP A 498 27.21 -7.46 -17.61
C ASP A 498 26.94 -6.99 -19.05
N GLU A 499 25.67 -6.74 -19.39
CA GLU A 499 25.25 -6.13 -20.64
C GLU A 499 24.57 -4.78 -20.41
N LYS A 500 24.82 -3.83 -21.30
CA LYS A 500 24.07 -2.58 -21.37
C LYS A 500 23.86 -2.11 -22.80
N THR A 501 22.66 -1.59 -23.07
CA THR A 501 22.27 -1.11 -24.40
C THR A 501 21.56 0.23 -24.28
N GLU A 502 21.95 1.22 -25.10
CA GLU A 502 21.22 2.49 -25.17
C GLU A 502 19.85 2.28 -25.85
N ASN A 503 18.81 2.85 -25.27
CA ASN A 503 17.46 2.83 -25.83
C ASN A 503 16.83 4.22 -25.71
N GLY A 504 17.01 5.04 -26.74
CA GLY A 504 16.58 6.44 -26.71
C GLY A 504 17.28 7.23 -25.60
N GLY A 505 16.50 7.77 -24.66
CA GLY A 505 16.96 8.53 -23.50
C GLY A 505 17.43 7.67 -22.32
N THR A 506 17.34 6.34 -22.41
CA THR A 506 17.60 5.42 -21.28
C THR A 506 18.68 4.39 -21.61
N ILE A 507 19.10 3.64 -20.59
CA ILE A 507 19.97 2.48 -20.70
C ILE A 507 19.23 1.25 -20.18
N ILE A 508 19.25 0.17 -20.97
CA ILE A 508 18.78 -1.15 -20.55
C ILE A 508 19.99 -1.93 -20.06
N TRP A 509 19.94 -2.39 -18.82
CA TRP A 509 20.97 -3.21 -18.18
C TRP A 509 20.46 -4.63 -18.03
N LYS A 510 21.31 -5.62 -18.30
CA LYS A 510 20.96 -7.03 -18.12
C LYS A 510 22.04 -7.76 -17.36
N GLY A 511 21.62 -8.64 -16.46
CA GLY A 511 22.46 -9.68 -15.87
C GLY A 511 21.72 -11.00 -15.89
N THR A 512 22.44 -12.13 -15.93
CA THR A 512 21.83 -13.45 -16.03
C THR A 512 22.22 -14.38 -14.89
N LYS A 513 21.32 -15.27 -14.49
CA LYS A 513 21.58 -16.30 -13.49
C LYS A 513 20.70 -17.52 -13.70
N THR A 514 21.26 -18.72 -13.57
CA THR A 514 20.48 -19.95 -13.49
C THR A 514 19.86 -20.11 -12.10
N LEU A 515 18.55 -20.32 -12.02
CA LEU A 515 17.82 -20.56 -10.77
C LEU A 515 17.35 -22.01 -10.71
N TYR A 516 17.54 -22.68 -9.58
CA TYR A 516 17.26 -24.11 -9.43
C TYR A 516 16.06 -24.42 -8.55
N SER A 517 15.64 -23.49 -7.71
CA SER A 517 14.52 -23.69 -6.80
C SER A 517 13.28 -23.03 -7.39
N SER A 518 12.16 -23.75 -7.41
CA SER A 518 10.87 -23.17 -7.80
C SER A 518 10.38 -22.22 -6.71
N GLY A 519 9.67 -21.16 -7.11
CA GLY A 519 9.10 -20.16 -6.21
C GLY A 519 9.28 -18.74 -6.72
N LYS A 520 8.89 -17.79 -5.87
CA LYS A 520 9.05 -16.35 -6.08
C LYS A 520 10.30 -15.85 -5.38
N TYR A 521 11.19 -15.26 -6.16
CA TYR A 521 12.38 -14.57 -5.68
C TYR A 521 12.10 -13.08 -5.63
N SER A 522 12.34 -12.43 -4.48
CA SER A 522 12.36 -10.98 -4.40
C SER A 522 13.61 -10.44 -5.10
N VAL A 523 13.48 -9.35 -5.85
CA VAL A 523 14.56 -8.72 -6.60
C VAL A 523 14.59 -7.23 -6.30
N VAL A 524 15.68 -6.75 -5.71
CA VAL A 524 15.93 -5.32 -5.48
C VAL A 524 17.06 -4.87 -6.39
N THR A 525 16.77 -3.90 -7.27
CA THR A 525 17.74 -3.38 -8.23
C THR A 525 18.46 -2.16 -7.66
N TYR A 526 19.79 -2.19 -7.67
CA TYR A 526 20.62 -1.05 -7.33
C TYR A 526 21.34 -0.55 -8.58
N SER A 527 21.41 0.77 -8.74
CA SER A 527 22.25 1.42 -9.75
C SER A 527 23.27 2.31 -9.08
N GLN A 528 24.43 2.40 -9.70
CA GLN A 528 25.54 3.16 -9.19
C GLN A 528 25.56 4.56 -9.82
N ASN A 529 25.53 5.60 -8.99
CA ASN A 529 25.61 6.97 -9.48
C ASN A 529 27.05 7.38 -9.87
N LYS A 530 27.23 8.61 -10.35
CA LYS A 530 28.54 9.15 -10.77
C LYS A 530 29.56 9.25 -9.63
N ARG A 531 29.13 9.28 -8.36
CA ARG A 531 30.00 9.27 -7.18
C ARG A 531 30.43 7.86 -6.77
N GLY A 532 29.88 6.82 -7.41
CA GLY A 532 30.16 5.43 -7.07
C GLY A 532 29.25 4.87 -5.97
N GLU A 533 28.23 5.61 -5.55
CA GLU A 533 27.28 5.18 -4.52
C GLU A 533 26.18 4.32 -5.15
N TRP A 534 25.74 3.28 -4.46
CA TRP A 534 24.65 2.41 -4.90
C TRP A 534 23.33 2.90 -4.35
N GLU A 535 22.38 3.15 -5.23
CA GLU A 535 21.06 3.70 -4.90
C GLU A 535 19.97 2.78 -5.44
N THR A 536 18.83 2.73 -4.76
CA THR A 536 17.63 2.00 -5.17
C THR A 536 16.41 2.89 -4.98
N CYS A 537 15.37 2.63 -5.76
CA CYS A 537 14.05 3.21 -5.56
C CYS A 537 12.97 2.14 -5.71
N SER A 538 11.72 2.55 -5.49
CA SER A 538 10.53 1.72 -5.70
C SER A 538 10.44 1.09 -7.08
N ASP A 539 10.88 1.81 -8.12
CA ASP A 539 10.78 1.35 -9.50
C ASP A 539 11.82 0.28 -9.83
N GLY A 540 12.84 0.12 -8.96
CA GLY A 540 13.86 -0.92 -9.02
C GLY A 540 13.45 -2.23 -8.33
N VAL A 541 12.28 -2.29 -7.69
CA VAL A 541 11.80 -3.48 -6.98
C VAL A 541 10.91 -4.33 -7.89
N THR A 542 11.20 -5.63 -7.96
CA THR A 542 10.44 -6.60 -8.76
C THR A 542 10.56 -8.00 -8.17
N ASP A 543 10.01 -8.99 -8.85
CA ASP A 543 10.16 -10.39 -8.50
C ASP A 543 10.50 -11.25 -9.72
N ALA A 544 11.20 -12.36 -9.48
CA ALA A 544 11.43 -13.41 -10.47
C ALA A 544 10.63 -14.66 -10.07
N PHE A 545 10.00 -15.31 -11.03
CA PHE A 545 9.17 -16.49 -10.79
C PHE A 545 9.76 -17.72 -11.48
N VAL A 546 9.89 -18.80 -10.72
CA VAL A 546 10.32 -20.10 -11.22
C VAL A 546 9.21 -21.11 -10.95
N THR A 547 8.56 -21.61 -12.00
CA THR A 547 7.53 -22.65 -11.90
C THR A 547 8.12 -23.99 -11.44
N SER A 548 7.30 -24.78 -10.75
CA SER A 548 7.64 -26.16 -10.37
C SER A 548 7.45 -27.16 -11.52
N VAL A 549 6.78 -26.73 -12.60
CA VAL A 549 6.43 -27.54 -13.78
C VAL A 549 7.08 -26.96 -15.03
N ASP A 550 7.95 -27.72 -15.68
CA ASP A 550 8.71 -27.29 -16.87
C ASP A 550 7.97 -27.53 -18.21
N ASP A 551 7.03 -28.48 -18.25
CA ASP A 551 6.18 -28.73 -19.42
C ASP A 551 4.95 -27.80 -19.44
N PRO A 552 4.81 -26.91 -20.43
CA PRO A 552 3.72 -25.94 -20.49
C PRO A 552 2.33 -26.56 -20.69
N LYS A 553 2.23 -27.88 -20.92
CA LYS A 553 0.96 -28.61 -21.08
C LYS A 553 0.54 -29.40 -19.84
N THR A 554 1.45 -29.58 -18.88
CA THR A 554 1.15 -30.32 -17.66
C THR A 554 0.26 -29.47 -16.76
N THR A 555 -0.85 -30.06 -16.31
CA THR A 555 -1.85 -29.37 -15.48
C THR A 555 -1.60 -29.59 -13.99
N VAL A 556 -1.58 -28.48 -13.25
CA VAL A 556 -1.38 -28.47 -11.80
C VAL A 556 -2.34 -27.47 -11.16
N CYS A 557 -2.59 -27.63 -9.86
CA CYS A 557 -3.43 -26.70 -9.08
C CYS A 557 -2.50 -25.86 -8.20
N GLU A 558 -1.69 -25.03 -8.84
CA GLU A 558 -0.74 -24.12 -8.19
C GLU A 558 -0.61 -22.84 -9.02
N GLU A 559 0.04 -21.84 -8.43
CA GLU A 559 0.25 -20.55 -9.05
C GLU A 559 1.08 -20.66 -10.33
N HIS A 560 0.62 -20.02 -11.40
CA HIS A 560 1.39 -19.79 -12.62
C HIS A 560 1.69 -18.29 -12.79
N ARG A 561 2.66 -17.95 -13.63
CA ARG A 561 2.94 -16.58 -14.05
C ARG A 561 2.86 -16.44 -15.55
N THR A 562 2.43 -15.28 -16.02
CA THR A 562 2.22 -15.02 -17.45
C THR A 562 3.52 -15.19 -18.21
N SER A 563 3.49 -15.92 -19.32
CA SER A 563 4.67 -16.12 -20.16
C SER A 563 5.08 -14.86 -20.93
N ASP A 564 6.34 -14.81 -21.36
CA ASP A 564 6.83 -13.75 -22.25
C ASP A 564 6.09 -13.79 -23.60
N GLU A 565 5.69 -14.97 -24.06
CA GLU A 565 4.93 -15.16 -25.30
C GLU A 565 3.58 -14.47 -25.25
N VAL A 566 2.84 -14.58 -24.14
CA VAL A 566 1.54 -13.89 -24.01
C VAL A 566 1.71 -12.41 -23.70
N ILE A 567 2.75 -12.00 -23.00
CA ILE A 567 3.07 -10.57 -22.86
C ILE A 567 3.37 -9.96 -24.24
N ALA A 568 4.12 -10.67 -25.09
CA ALA A 568 4.35 -10.25 -26.47
C ALA A 568 3.05 -10.23 -27.29
N LEU A 569 2.18 -11.22 -27.13
CA LEU A 569 0.86 -11.27 -27.78
C LEU A 569 0.00 -10.07 -27.42
N ILE A 570 -0.18 -9.79 -26.12
CA ILE A 570 -0.93 -8.64 -25.61
C ILE A 570 -0.33 -7.36 -26.18
N SER A 571 1.00 -7.18 -26.09
CA SER A 571 1.67 -5.97 -26.60
C SER A 571 1.43 -5.73 -28.11
N ASN A 572 1.28 -6.80 -28.89
CA ASN A 572 1.05 -6.72 -30.32
C ASN A 572 -0.39 -6.30 -30.64
N TYR A 573 -1.38 -6.79 -29.89
CA TYR A 573 -2.79 -6.46 -30.08
C TYR A 573 -3.16 -5.08 -29.52
N GLU A 574 -2.65 -4.71 -28.34
CA GLU A 574 -2.87 -3.40 -27.72
C GLU A 574 -2.26 -2.27 -28.56
N GLY A 575 -1.15 -2.55 -29.23
CA GLY A 575 -0.36 -1.52 -29.89
C GLY A 575 0.39 -0.64 -28.89
N PHE A 576 1.27 0.23 -29.40
CA PHE A 576 2.17 1.01 -28.55
C PHE A 576 1.86 2.51 -28.59
N LEU A 577 1.66 3.08 -27.41
CA LEU A 577 1.53 4.52 -27.16
C LEU A 577 2.76 5.03 -26.41
N SER A 578 3.55 5.88 -27.06
CA SER A 578 4.73 6.53 -26.46
C SER A 578 4.36 7.55 -25.39
N GLU A 579 3.16 8.11 -25.50
CA GLU A 579 2.65 9.20 -24.68
C GLU A 579 1.21 8.91 -24.28
N VAL A 580 0.77 9.50 -23.17
CA VAL A 580 -0.59 9.31 -22.68
C VAL A 580 -1.59 9.76 -23.75
N THR A 581 -2.48 8.86 -24.15
CA THR A 581 -3.50 9.09 -25.19
C THR A 581 -4.87 8.61 -24.68
N ILE A 582 -5.98 9.23 -25.10
CA ILE A 582 -7.31 8.68 -24.78
C ILE A 582 -7.52 7.37 -25.52
N ASP A 583 -8.01 6.36 -24.81
CA ASP A 583 -8.61 5.21 -25.45
C ASP A 583 -9.91 5.62 -26.17
N SER A 584 -9.87 5.61 -27.50
CA SER A 584 -11.00 5.95 -28.36
C SER A 584 -12.24 5.06 -28.18
N ILE A 585 -12.09 3.86 -27.61
CA ILE A 585 -13.17 2.90 -27.38
C ILE A 585 -13.96 3.26 -26.12
N THR A 586 -13.27 3.56 -25.01
CA THR A 586 -13.94 3.97 -23.76
C THR A 586 -14.22 5.48 -23.71
N GLY A 587 -13.51 6.26 -24.54
CA GLY A 587 -13.66 7.70 -24.72
C GLY A 587 -13.30 8.54 -23.48
N LYS A 588 -12.70 7.92 -22.46
CA LYS A 588 -12.49 8.54 -21.14
C LYS A 588 -11.20 8.16 -20.45
N ASP A 589 -10.63 7.00 -20.75
CA ASP A 589 -9.50 6.47 -19.98
C ASP A 589 -8.17 6.88 -20.64
N PRO A 590 -7.32 7.65 -19.96
CA PRO A 590 -5.97 7.95 -20.44
C PRO A 590 -5.12 6.67 -20.36
N THR A 591 -4.57 6.25 -21.49
CA THR A 591 -3.75 5.04 -21.61
C THR A 591 -2.35 5.35 -22.12
N LEU A 592 -1.40 4.50 -21.78
CA LEU A 592 0.03 4.63 -22.08
C LEU A 592 0.65 3.26 -22.36
N GLY A 593 1.71 3.21 -23.17
CA GLY A 593 2.42 1.97 -23.47
C GLY A 593 1.52 0.99 -24.19
N TYR A 594 1.36 -0.21 -23.65
CA TYR A 594 0.54 -1.29 -24.20
C TYR A 594 -0.78 -1.45 -23.44
N GLY A 595 -1.52 -0.34 -23.26
CA GLY A 595 -2.83 -0.36 -22.60
C GLY A 595 -2.80 -0.11 -21.09
N LYS A 596 -1.70 0.45 -20.55
CA LYS A 596 -1.67 0.87 -19.13
C LYS A 596 -2.57 2.08 -18.93
N VAL A 597 -3.60 1.96 -18.09
CA VAL A 597 -4.41 3.10 -17.64
C VAL A 597 -3.59 4.00 -16.70
N VAL A 598 -3.71 5.31 -16.89
CA VAL A 598 -3.09 6.37 -16.09
C VAL A 598 -4.19 7.15 -15.39
N GLY A 599 -4.21 7.11 -14.06
CA GLY A 599 -5.25 7.73 -13.22
C GLY A 599 -4.81 9.06 -12.62
N VAL A 600 -5.78 9.87 -12.19
CA VAL A 600 -5.49 11.13 -11.45
C VAL A 600 -4.79 10.78 -10.15
N GLY A 601 -3.72 11.51 -9.83
CA GLY A 601 -2.88 11.23 -8.67
C GLY A 601 -1.80 10.17 -8.89
N SER A 602 -1.68 9.62 -10.10
CA SER A 602 -0.61 8.67 -10.40
C SER A 602 0.65 9.37 -10.89
N SER A 603 1.81 8.83 -10.49
CA SER A 603 3.11 9.15 -11.07
C SER A 603 3.51 8.10 -12.09
N PHE A 604 4.04 8.53 -13.24
CA PHE A 604 4.37 7.65 -14.36
C PHE A 604 5.50 8.26 -15.20
N TYR A 605 6.10 7.47 -16.09
CA TYR A 605 7.03 7.95 -17.10
C TYR A 605 6.26 8.20 -18.38
N ASN A 606 6.31 9.42 -18.92
CA ASN A 606 5.75 9.75 -20.23
C ASN A 606 6.85 9.73 -21.30
N HIS A 607 6.50 9.91 -22.58
CA HIS A 607 7.46 9.92 -23.71
C HIS A 607 8.35 8.67 -23.73
N ILE A 608 7.75 7.51 -23.44
CA ILE A 608 8.46 6.26 -23.19
C ILE A 608 8.86 5.57 -24.49
N THR A 609 9.89 4.74 -24.42
CA THR A 609 10.25 3.81 -25.49
C THR A 609 9.34 2.58 -25.49
N LYS A 610 9.35 1.79 -26.58
CA LYS A 610 8.66 0.48 -26.63
C LYS A 610 9.13 -0.46 -25.51
N GLN A 611 10.41 -0.41 -25.15
CA GLN A 611 10.94 -1.27 -24.08
C GLN A 611 10.40 -0.85 -22.71
N GLU A 612 10.31 0.44 -22.44
CA GLU A 612 9.68 0.96 -21.21
C GLU A 612 8.18 0.67 -21.18
N GLY A 613 7.49 0.76 -22.32
CA GLY A 613 6.10 0.31 -22.46
C GLY A 613 5.95 -1.17 -22.13
N LEU A 614 6.89 -2.01 -22.60
CA LEU A 614 6.91 -3.44 -22.28
C LEU A 614 7.19 -3.68 -20.80
N ALA A 615 8.08 -2.91 -20.19
CA ALA A 615 8.35 -2.97 -18.75
C ALA A 615 7.09 -2.62 -17.93
N TYR A 616 6.33 -1.61 -18.35
CA TYR A 616 5.02 -1.32 -17.78
C TYR A 616 4.05 -2.50 -17.92
N LEU A 617 4.05 -3.17 -19.08
CA LEU A 617 3.19 -4.34 -19.29
C LEU A 617 3.59 -5.49 -18.35
N TYR A 618 4.89 -5.82 -18.24
CA TYR A 618 5.38 -6.79 -17.24
C TYR A 618 4.89 -6.44 -15.84
N GLN A 619 5.10 -5.20 -15.37
CA GLN A 619 4.64 -4.77 -14.06
C GLN A 619 3.12 -4.88 -13.93
N THR A 620 2.36 -4.50 -14.95
CA THR A 620 0.89 -4.52 -14.94
C THR A 620 0.34 -5.93 -14.86
N VAL A 621 0.90 -6.89 -15.62
CA VAL A 621 0.43 -8.29 -15.56
C VAL A 621 0.89 -8.98 -14.27
N ASN A 622 2.05 -8.63 -13.73
CA ASN A 622 2.64 -9.31 -12.58
C ASN A 622 2.15 -8.77 -11.24
N LEU A 623 2.17 -7.46 -11.07
CA LEU A 623 1.79 -6.75 -9.85
C LEU A 623 0.32 -6.31 -9.88
N GLY A 624 -0.28 -6.27 -11.06
CA GLY A 624 -1.68 -5.91 -11.24
C GLY A 624 -2.64 -7.06 -10.92
N TYR A 625 -3.92 -6.76 -11.10
CA TYR A 625 -5.00 -7.63 -10.66
C TYR A 625 -5.25 -8.85 -11.58
N TYR A 626 -4.77 -8.81 -12.83
CA TYR A 626 -5.12 -9.79 -13.87
C TYR A 626 -4.63 -11.22 -13.58
N SER A 627 -3.31 -11.42 -13.47
CA SER A 627 -2.70 -12.72 -13.14
C SER A 627 -3.18 -13.26 -11.81
N LYS A 628 -3.29 -12.37 -10.81
CA LYS A 628 -3.80 -12.71 -9.47
C LYS A 628 -5.25 -13.19 -9.53
N ALA A 629 -6.10 -12.53 -10.31
CA ALA A 629 -7.50 -12.92 -10.44
C ALA A 629 -7.66 -14.31 -11.07
N VAL A 630 -6.91 -14.61 -12.14
CA VAL A 630 -6.95 -15.93 -12.79
C VAL A 630 -6.46 -17.03 -11.85
N ASN A 631 -5.29 -16.85 -11.23
CA ASN A 631 -4.76 -17.81 -10.25
C ASN A 631 -5.74 -18.02 -9.09
N ASN A 632 -6.24 -16.94 -8.47
CA ASN A 632 -7.18 -17.03 -7.37
C ASN A 632 -8.45 -17.77 -7.77
N TYR A 633 -9.01 -17.45 -8.95
CA TYR A 633 -10.22 -18.06 -9.45
C TYR A 633 -10.06 -19.57 -9.66
N LEU A 634 -9.00 -20.00 -10.35
CA LEU A 634 -8.79 -21.42 -10.65
C LEU A 634 -8.39 -22.24 -9.42
N ILE A 635 -7.44 -21.72 -8.62
CA ILE A 635 -6.90 -22.43 -7.45
C ILE A 635 -7.96 -22.55 -6.35
N SER A 636 -8.72 -21.48 -6.07
CA SER A 636 -9.79 -21.55 -5.05
C SER A 636 -10.92 -22.49 -5.42
N ASN A 637 -11.15 -22.73 -6.71
CA ASN A 637 -12.11 -23.70 -7.23
C ASN A 637 -11.52 -25.11 -7.41
N GLY A 638 -10.26 -25.33 -7.01
CA GLY A 638 -9.58 -26.63 -7.09
C GLY A 638 -9.35 -27.12 -8.51
N VAL A 639 -9.27 -26.21 -9.49
CA VAL A 639 -9.11 -26.52 -10.91
C VAL A 639 -7.62 -26.67 -11.23
N LYS A 640 -7.23 -27.78 -11.86
CA LYS A 640 -5.90 -27.91 -12.46
C LYS A 640 -5.86 -27.25 -13.83
N PHE A 641 -4.76 -26.59 -14.14
CA PHE A 641 -4.55 -25.89 -15.41
C PHE A 641 -3.07 -25.88 -15.78
N ASN A 642 -2.78 -25.70 -17.07
CA ASN A 642 -1.42 -25.61 -17.59
C ASN A 642 -1.08 -24.17 -18.00
N GLN A 643 0.19 -23.93 -18.33
CA GLN A 643 0.70 -22.60 -18.68
C GLN A 643 -0.07 -21.98 -19.86
N GLN A 644 -0.40 -22.77 -20.89
CA GLN A 644 -1.09 -22.25 -22.08
C GLN A 644 -2.53 -21.80 -21.79
N GLN A 645 -3.25 -22.57 -20.95
CA GLN A 645 -4.60 -22.23 -20.51
C GLN A 645 -4.60 -21.01 -19.60
N TYR A 646 -3.63 -20.94 -18.67
CA TYR A 646 -3.44 -19.79 -17.80
C TYR A 646 -3.19 -18.50 -18.60
N ASP A 647 -2.25 -18.57 -19.54
CA ASP A 647 -1.87 -17.49 -20.43
C ASP A 647 -3.06 -16.96 -21.26
N ALA A 648 -3.87 -17.87 -21.83
CA ALA A 648 -5.07 -17.50 -22.57
C ALA A 648 -6.10 -16.75 -21.69
N LEU A 649 -6.34 -17.24 -20.47
CA LEU A 649 -7.25 -16.60 -19.52
C LEU A 649 -6.73 -15.25 -19.04
N VAL A 650 -5.43 -15.10 -18.83
CA VAL A 650 -4.83 -13.78 -18.51
C VAL A 650 -5.02 -12.80 -19.66
N SER A 651 -4.81 -13.22 -20.92
CA SER A 651 -5.06 -12.36 -22.08
C SER A 651 -6.52 -11.90 -22.15
N MET A 652 -7.47 -12.80 -21.89
CA MET A 652 -8.90 -12.47 -21.84
C MET A 652 -9.23 -11.49 -20.71
N VAL A 653 -8.72 -11.75 -19.51
CA VAL A 653 -8.93 -10.90 -18.32
C VAL A 653 -8.25 -9.54 -18.45
N TYR A 654 -7.14 -9.44 -19.20
CA TYR A 654 -6.50 -8.17 -19.52
C TYR A 654 -7.44 -7.27 -20.35
N ASN A 655 -8.08 -7.84 -21.37
CA ASN A 655 -8.99 -7.13 -22.27
C ASN A 655 -10.34 -6.80 -21.62
N LEU A 656 -10.94 -7.77 -20.92
CA LEU A 656 -12.34 -7.69 -20.45
C LEU A 656 -12.46 -7.33 -18.96
N GLY A 657 -11.34 -7.27 -18.24
CA GLY A 657 -11.32 -7.21 -16.78
C GLY A 657 -11.66 -8.55 -16.13
N SER A 658 -11.38 -8.71 -14.83
CA SER A 658 -11.54 -10.01 -14.16
C SER A 658 -13.00 -10.44 -13.97
N GLY A 659 -13.95 -9.52 -14.13
CA GLY A 659 -15.38 -9.79 -13.93
C GLY A 659 -15.88 -10.91 -14.83
N VAL A 660 -15.29 -11.05 -16.03
CA VAL A 660 -15.60 -12.10 -17.00
C VAL A 660 -15.49 -13.52 -16.44
N LEU A 661 -14.60 -13.75 -15.46
CA LEU A 661 -14.45 -15.07 -14.84
C LEU A 661 -15.68 -15.48 -14.02
N TYR A 662 -16.50 -14.51 -13.60
CA TYR A 662 -17.71 -14.72 -12.81
C TYR A 662 -19.00 -14.62 -13.62
N ASP A 663 -18.88 -14.41 -14.93
CA ASP A 663 -20.03 -14.56 -15.83
C ASP A 663 -20.54 -16.01 -15.77
N SER A 664 -21.85 -16.20 -15.76
CA SER A 664 -22.45 -17.54 -15.59
C SER A 664 -22.02 -18.49 -16.69
N ASP A 665 -21.94 -18.02 -17.94
CA ASP A 665 -21.65 -18.88 -19.08
C ASP A 665 -20.16 -19.27 -19.09
N VAL A 666 -19.28 -18.32 -18.77
CA VAL A 666 -17.84 -18.57 -18.62
C VAL A 666 -17.55 -19.51 -17.45
N MET A 667 -18.20 -19.28 -16.31
CA MET A 667 -18.08 -20.14 -15.13
C MET A 667 -18.61 -21.55 -15.42
N ASP A 668 -19.71 -21.66 -16.16
CA ASP A 668 -20.28 -22.97 -16.51
C ASP A 668 -19.28 -23.82 -17.29
N VAL A 669 -18.56 -23.21 -18.24
CA VAL A 669 -17.56 -23.93 -19.02
C VAL A 669 -16.27 -24.18 -18.22
N LEU A 670 -15.73 -23.17 -17.52
CA LEU A 670 -14.44 -23.31 -16.80
C LEU A 670 -14.53 -24.14 -15.51
N ILE A 671 -15.64 -24.07 -14.77
CA ILE A 671 -15.78 -24.71 -13.46
C ILE A 671 -16.61 -25.99 -13.53
N TYR A 672 -17.77 -25.95 -14.18
CA TYR A 672 -18.61 -27.15 -14.30
C TYR A 672 -18.16 -28.04 -15.46
N GLY A 673 -17.65 -27.45 -16.55
CA GLY A 673 -17.06 -28.17 -17.67
C GLY A 673 -15.67 -28.78 -17.38
N SER A 674 -14.96 -28.33 -16.33
CA SER A 674 -13.65 -28.89 -15.97
C SER A 674 -13.74 -30.18 -15.13
N GLY A 675 -14.93 -30.55 -14.65
CA GLY A 675 -15.13 -31.80 -13.92
C GLY A 675 -14.89 -33.02 -14.79
N SER A 676 -14.09 -33.97 -14.30
CA SER A 676 -14.00 -35.29 -14.94
C SER A 676 -15.38 -35.96 -14.93
N SER A 677 -15.79 -36.57 -16.04
CA SER A 677 -17.02 -37.38 -16.17
C SER A 677 -16.96 -38.69 -15.36
N GLY A 678 -16.39 -38.65 -14.15
CA GLY A 678 -16.26 -39.78 -13.23
C GLY A 678 -17.53 -39.97 -12.42
N THR A 679 -18.05 -41.21 -12.41
CA THR A 679 -19.23 -41.66 -11.66
C THR A 679 -18.95 -41.77 -10.16
N GLY A 680 -18.58 -40.67 -9.50
CA GLY A 680 -18.47 -40.61 -8.04
C GLY A 680 -19.86 -40.46 -7.41
N THR A 681 -20.20 -41.34 -6.46
CA THR A 681 -21.38 -41.14 -5.60
C THR A 681 -21.12 -39.94 -4.69
N PRO A 682 -22.03 -38.97 -4.57
CA PRO A 682 -21.82 -37.80 -3.73
C PRO A 682 -21.75 -38.19 -2.24
N SER A 683 -20.89 -37.50 -1.50
CA SER A 683 -20.60 -37.72 -0.07
C SER A 683 -21.29 -36.68 0.81
N VAL A 684 -21.57 -37.05 2.06
CA VAL A 684 -22.17 -36.13 3.05
C VAL A 684 -21.26 -34.90 3.22
N GLY A 685 -21.85 -33.71 3.12
CA GLY A 685 -21.14 -32.42 3.09
C GLY A 685 -20.98 -31.84 1.68
N ASP A 686 -21.16 -32.63 0.61
CA ASP A 686 -21.02 -32.15 -0.76
C ASP A 686 -22.08 -31.09 -1.09
N THR A 687 -21.67 -30.04 -1.82
CA THR A 687 -22.59 -29.02 -2.33
C THR A 687 -23.16 -29.46 -3.68
N GLY A 688 -24.48 -29.57 -3.72
CA GLY A 688 -25.29 -29.81 -4.90
C GLY A 688 -25.88 -28.52 -5.48
N THR A 689 -26.09 -28.53 -6.80
CA THR A 689 -26.79 -27.47 -7.54
C THR A 689 -28.05 -28.04 -8.15
N ILE A 690 -29.17 -27.36 -7.94
CA ILE A 690 -30.46 -27.73 -8.52
C ILE A 690 -30.41 -27.52 -10.04
N ASN A 691 -30.75 -28.56 -10.81
CA ASN A 691 -30.61 -28.58 -12.27
C ASN A 691 -31.97 -28.56 -13.01
N GLY A 692 -33.05 -28.20 -12.32
CA GLY A 692 -34.39 -27.99 -12.88
C GLY A 692 -35.10 -26.81 -12.21
N THR A 693 -36.17 -26.30 -12.83
CA THR A 693 -37.04 -25.25 -12.25
C THR A 693 -38.23 -25.85 -11.52
N TYR A 694 -38.74 -25.16 -10.50
CA TYR A 694 -39.86 -25.59 -9.66
C TYR A 694 -39.67 -26.97 -8.98
N VAL A 695 -38.43 -27.27 -8.58
CA VAL A 695 -38.09 -28.58 -7.99
C VAL A 695 -38.59 -28.62 -6.55
N ALA A 696 -39.45 -29.60 -6.24
CA ALA A 696 -40.07 -29.71 -4.92
C ALA A 696 -39.07 -30.10 -3.82
N PHE A 697 -38.93 -29.26 -2.80
CA PHE A 697 -38.22 -29.54 -1.55
C PHE A 697 -39.23 -30.02 -0.50
N ARG A 698 -39.03 -31.21 0.08
CA ARG A 698 -40.07 -31.93 0.85
C ARG A 698 -39.61 -32.32 2.25
N GLU A 699 -40.57 -32.56 3.14
CA GLU A 699 -40.31 -33.04 4.52
C GLU A 699 -39.77 -34.49 4.58
N GLY A 700 -39.93 -35.29 3.52
CA GLY A 700 -39.52 -36.69 3.47
C GLY A 700 -39.28 -37.22 2.04
N PRO A 701 -38.65 -38.40 1.90
CA PRO A 701 -38.18 -38.96 0.62
C PRO A 701 -39.31 -39.62 -0.19
N SER A 702 -40.37 -38.86 -0.50
CA SER A 702 -41.49 -39.31 -1.35
C SER A 702 -42.34 -38.12 -1.78
N THR A 703 -43.02 -38.27 -2.92
CA THR A 703 -44.01 -37.28 -3.39
C THR A 703 -45.24 -37.15 -2.51
N ASN A 704 -45.46 -38.07 -1.57
CA ASN A 704 -46.55 -38.03 -0.59
C ASN A 704 -46.30 -37.08 0.60
N TYR A 705 -45.05 -36.68 0.84
CA TYR A 705 -44.72 -35.72 1.89
C TYR A 705 -45.06 -34.30 1.45
N ASN A 706 -45.34 -33.42 2.42
CA ASN A 706 -45.63 -32.02 2.15
C ASN A 706 -44.45 -31.35 1.44
N LYS A 707 -44.79 -30.50 0.49
CA LYS A 707 -43.83 -29.61 -0.18
C LYS A 707 -43.62 -28.40 0.74
N MET A 708 -42.38 -28.19 1.15
CA MET A 708 -41.98 -27.06 1.99
C MET A 708 -41.79 -25.82 1.12
N ARG A 709 -41.03 -25.95 0.03
CA ARG A 709 -40.86 -24.93 -1.01
C ARG A 709 -40.46 -25.55 -2.34
N GLU A 710 -40.28 -24.71 -3.35
CA GLU A 710 -39.74 -25.07 -4.65
C GLU A 710 -38.38 -24.41 -4.81
N PHE A 711 -37.39 -25.18 -5.24
CA PHE A 711 -36.12 -24.64 -5.70
C PHE A 711 -36.25 -24.18 -7.16
N GLU A 712 -35.63 -23.05 -7.45
CA GLU A 712 -35.31 -22.58 -8.79
C GLU A 712 -34.02 -23.22 -9.30
N LEU A 713 -33.85 -23.16 -10.62
CA LEU A 713 -32.63 -23.62 -11.29
C LEU A 713 -31.40 -22.87 -10.73
N GLY A 714 -30.34 -23.62 -10.42
CA GLY A 714 -29.08 -23.06 -9.91
C GLY A 714 -29.01 -22.90 -8.39
N GLU A 715 -30.12 -23.09 -7.66
CA GLU A 715 -30.10 -23.04 -6.20
C GLU A 715 -29.17 -24.10 -5.59
N LYS A 716 -28.56 -23.76 -4.45
CA LYS A 716 -27.52 -24.60 -3.82
C LYS A 716 -28.09 -25.36 -2.62
N VAL A 717 -27.67 -26.61 -2.48
CA VAL A 717 -28.03 -27.48 -1.36
C VAL A 717 -26.80 -28.24 -0.86
N THR A 718 -26.74 -28.58 0.42
CA THR A 718 -25.66 -29.41 1.01
C THR A 718 -26.18 -30.81 1.28
N LEU A 719 -25.45 -31.85 0.87
CA LEU A 719 -25.85 -33.25 1.13
C LEU A 719 -25.70 -33.58 2.62
N LEU A 720 -26.79 -34.01 3.26
CA LEU A 720 -26.79 -34.44 4.66
C LEU A 720 -26.74 -35.97 4.80
N SER A 721 -27.31 -36.69 3.84
CA SER A 721 -27.14 -38.14 3.71
C SER A 721 -27.36 -38.58 2.26
N GLY A 722 -26.64 -39.62 1.83
CA GLY A 722 -26.73 -40.19 0.48
C GLY A 722 -28.13 -40.68 0.08
N SER A 723 -28.30 -41.13 -1.16
CA SER A 723 -29.63 -41.43 -1.70
C SER A 723 -30.30 -42.61 -0.99
N THR A 724 -31.50 -42.39 -0.46
CA THR A 724 -32.45 -43.44 -0.10
C THR A 724 -33.61 -43.38 -1.08
N ASP A 725 -33.84 -44.46 -1.84
CA ASP A 725 -34.94 -44.60 -2.80
C ASP A 725 -35.11 -43.39 -3.77
N ASP A 726 -34.03 -42.98 -4.43
CA ASP A 726 -33.97 -41.84 -5.39
C ASP A 726 -34.15 -40.43 -4.79
N TRP A 727 -34.03 -40.26 -3.47
CA TRP A 727 -34.06 -38.96 -2.80
C TRP A 727 -32.78 -38.68 -2.03
N TYR A 728 -32.28 -37.45 -2.13
CA TYR A 728 -31.22 -36.94 -1.26
C TYR A 728 -31.80 -36.16 -0.09
N HIS A 729 -31.27 -36.40 1.10
CA HIS A 729 -31.49 -35.54 2.26
C HIS A 729 -30.50 -34.39 2.19
N VAL A 730 -30.98 -33.16 2.13
CA VAL A 730 -30.17 -31.98 1.88
C VAL A 730 -30.55 -30.83 2.81
N ARG A 731 -29.61 -29.91 3.02
CA ARG A 731 -29.83 -28.61 3.67
C ARG A 731 -29.80 -27.50 2.63
N ASP A 732 -30.79 -26.62 2.61
CA ASP A 732 -30.78 -25.45 1.73
C ASP A 732 -29.92 -24.31 2.29
N SER A 733 -29.76 -23.23 1.51
CA SER A 733 -29.01 -22.02 1.91
C SER A 733 -29.63 -21.28 3.09
N TYR A 734 -30.89 -21.55 3.42
CA TYR A 734 -31.60 -20.98 4.57
C TYR A 734 -31.42 -21.84 5.85
N GLY A 735 -30.69 -22.95 5.76
CA GLY A 735 -30.43 -23.86 6.86
C GLY A 735 -31.54 -24.89 7.10
N THR A 736 -32.56 -24.95 6.23
CA THR A 736 -33.68 -25.87 6.33
C THR A 736 -33.28 -27.24 5.80
N GLU A 737 -33.61 -28.31 6.53
CA GLU A 737 -33.32 -29.69 6.13
C GLU A 737 -34.56 -30.33 5.50
N GLY A 738 -34.36 -31.12 4.44
CA GLY A 738 -35.43 -31.82 3.76
C GLY A 738 -34.93 -32.66 2.60
N TYR A 739 -35.83 -33.08 1.73
CA TYR A 739 -35.53 -34.05 0.67
C TYR A 739 -35.78 -33.45 -0.71
N VAL A 740 -34.85 -33.72 -1.61
CA VAL A 740 -34.93 -33.40 -3.05
C VAL A 740 -34.70 -34.67 -3.86
N TYR A 741 -35.42 -34.81 -4.96
CA TYR A 741 -35.30 -35.98 -5.82
C TYR A 741 -33.96 -35.96 -6.56
N ALA A 742 -33.26 -37.09 -6.57
CA ALA A 742 -31.84 -37.16 -6.89
C ALA A 742 -31.48 -36.70 -8.31
N SER A 743 -32.37 -36.91 -9.28
CA SER A 743 -32.12 -36.47 -10.66
C SER A 743 -32.15 -34.95 -10.83
N TYR A 744 -32.73 -34.21 -9.86
CA TYR A 744 -32.86 -32.75 -9.93
C TYR A 744 -31.75 -31.98 -9.22
N VAL A 745 -30.70 -32.66 -8.78
CA VAL A 745 -29.54 -32.06 -8.13
C VAL A 745 -28.26 -32.68 -8.64
N THR A 746 -27.35 -31.83 -9.11
CA THR A 746 -26.01 -32.21 -9.53
C THR A 746 -25.03 -31.86 -8.42
N PHE A 747 -24.36 -32.87 -7.85
CA PHE A 747 -23.31 -32.65 -6.85
C PHE A 747 -21.96 -32.44 -7.52
N ALA A 748 -21.24 -31.40 -7.11
CA ALA A 748 -19.86 -31.21 -7.50
C ALA A 748 -19.00 -32.25 -6.77
N VAL A 749 -18.67 -33.35 -7.44
CA VAL A 749 -17.78 -34.36 -6.87
C VAL A 749 -16.37 -33.75 -6.80
N ALA A 750 -15.83 -33.61 -5.59
CA ALA A 750 -14.53 -32.98 -5.32
C ALA A 750 -13.32 -33.87 -5.69
N THR A 751 -13.34 -34.51 -6.85
CA THR A 751 -12.16 -35.20 -7.41
C THR A 751 -11.98 -34.87 -8.89
N GLY A 752 -10.92 -34.13 -9.23
CA GLY A 752 -10.38 -34.10 -10.60
C GLY A 752 -10.92 -33.01 -11.55
N ARG A 753 -11.14 -31.78 -11.07
CA ARG A 753 -11.33 -30.64 -11.97
C ARG A 753 -10.01 -30.31 -12.69
N ASP A 754 -10.04 -30.34 -14.00
CA ASP A 754 -8.89 -30.12 -14.85
C ASP A 754 -9.36 -29.41 -16.13
N LEU A 755 -8.74 -28.28 -16.48
CA LEU A 755 -9.08 -27.53 -17.69
C LEU A 755 -8.82 -28.33 -18.98
N ASN A 756 -8.03 -29.40 -18.95
CA ASN A 756 -7.93 -30.32 -20.08
C ASN A 756 -9.24 -31.06 -20.39
N ASN A 757 -10.20 -31.08 -19.47
CA ASN A 757 -11.52 -31.68 -19.70
C ASN A 757 -12.51 -30.71 -20.35
N VAL A 758 -12.19 -29.41 -20.39
CA VAL A 758 -13.08 -28.38 -20.89
C VAL A 758 -13.23 -28.50 -22.40
N ASP A 759 -14.47 -28.40 -22.89
CA ASP A 759 -14.76 -28.39 -24.32
C ASP A 759 -14.25 -27.09 -24.96
N GLU A 760 -13.32 -27.24 -25.91
CA GLU A 760 -12.68 -26.12 -26.59
C GLU A 760 -13.68 -25.28 -27.40
N GLU A 761 -14.70 -25.91 -27.99
CA GLU A 761 -15.69 -25.22 -28.80
C GLU A 761 -16.66 -24.44 -27.92
N ALA A 762 -17.07 -25.01 -26.78
CA ALA A 762 -17.85 -24.28 -25.77
C ALA A 762 -17.08 -23.06 -25.25
N MET A 763 -15.77 -23.19 -24.99
CA MET A 763 -14.93 -22.05 -24.60
C MET A 763 -14.87 -20.97 -25.68
N LYS A 764 -14.75 -21.35 -26.96
CA LYS A 764 -14.79 -20.38 -28.06
C LYS A 764 -16.15 -19.68 -28.12
N GLU A 765 -17.25 -20.42 -28.03
CA GLU A 765 -18.59 -19.84 -28.10
C GLU A 765 -18.83 -18.82 -26.99
N VAL A 766 -18.50 -19.14 -25.73
CA VAL A 766 -18.72 -18.20 -24.61
C VAL A 766 -17.77 -17.00 -24.63
N THR A 767 -16.58 -17.15 -25.19
CA THR A 767 -15.60 -16.03 -25.26
C THR A 767 -15.81 -15.13 -26.48
N LEU A 768 -16.29 -15.66 -27.61
CA LEU A 768 -16.58 -14.88 -28.81
C LEU A 768 -17.69 -13.85 -28.62
N VAL A 769 -18.58 -14.01 -27.65
CA VAL A 769 -19.66 -13.03 -27.37
C VAL A 769 -19.11 -11.67 -26.92
N TYR A 770 -17.88 -11.63 -26.40
CA TYR A 770 -17.23 -10.40 -25.95
C TYR A 770 -16.39 -9.69 -27.04
N HIS A 771 -16.36 -10.27 -28.25
CA HIS A 771 -15.69 -9.71 -29.43
C HIS A 771 -16.73 -9.35 -30.50
#